data_AF-A0A165RXF2-F1
#
_entry.id   AF-A0A165RXF2-F1
#
_cell.length_a   1.000
_cell.length_b   1.000
_cell.length_c   1.000
_cell.angle_alpha   90.00
_cell.angle_beta   90.00
_cell.angle_gamma   90.00
#
_symmetry.space_group_name_H-M   'P 1'
#
loop_
_entity.id
_entity.type
_entity.pdbx_description
1 polymer ?
#
loop_
_entity_poly.entity_id
_entity_poly.type
_entity_poly.pdbx_seq_one_letter_code
_entity_poly.pdbx_strand_id
1 'polypeptide(L)'
;MATPEPPLTPVLPPNGTNGINGTNGVNGTSNGTSHHDGPVEPASAPAFDSAVFREFLLSVLPPLMAASPRDLESVFNDDFDERVSRFAAEGGGAMYVVKMKDEVEGEYVNDAPPTYTYSLTPQLTYTPSHVMTISLIKRGPILDPITPLAAQLHILNLFGGEETPYESLHALISNGVKSWFDAFVGARGGGKDGDGKMGIPMTKKKFAELELSLLHLQQNVEIPETHLIIHPVIQKAVEQAHAAGVRPNISHIPPKLLNDSTFLNTLHAHVNSWIKAIQAVTKLTRDVSSGTASQEINFWLSLERALEGIEAQLRSEEVNMVMDCLRNAKRFHATVSFIADTGLKDATDIVHKYNQLMKDFPLNELLSATDLDKIQESLVLIFGHINRKLKLSPYPIRRALPLVEAISRDFNDQLLRVLTSHRLPFQPYDTFERLLGQTMTIFRTWDDLIKEFTNVAREVTRKRSEKFIPIKVVPAHAKLQERVRYLREWRKQHEQLAVMTGPTKGLGGMEVGGMDMEEEVKEAYEVMKRIDVLDVSTEGTEIWVAAENAYNERVARVENQIIARLRDRLGTARNANEMFRVFSKFNALFVRPKIRGAIQEYQTQLIDSVKEDIKRLHEKFKTQYRFSEAYHMSQMRDLPPIAGAIIWARQIERQLLTYMKRVEDVLGKGWELYAEGQKLQSESTAFRKKLDTRPVYEAWLHDINRRDMGVNGRLFEIVRLRGGGFQLAVNFDPQIITLFKEVRNLLWLNFQVPHAITNMAKDAKRVYPHAVSLMETVRTYGQTLELVENNKGIEWLVAEYRNEAQRMVSKGMNIRWDYFVNQYDTTRYNSSADSRGDNRHIQFVREVASIVSILQDKTNSVIDLYKDISRAIDDLATCPYTAEAFTELLTKIQAAIDRLNLEGYANLEHWVAELDKRIEGILLQRLTHIIQLWCTEFDRTDDGDRREPLVLRDITNKRRVDKRKEEKTVEGTMTLKPIVHEIRIQNQVIFLDPPIEHARKTWIRQLHDWLGVVCRLKRIQSSRYEIGLQMQGTIISDTTYTSLLTHFPDKALERPFTLIENKVQQLKDYVGKWLQFQSLWDLEAEYVFNRLGDSLANWQQLLTEIKKARSTFDTSDTQKSFGVCVIDYEQVQARVNAKYDAWQRDIMNRFGVKLGNAMKEMHAAILKARNDLEHHSIEGLVGGARRF
;
A
#
# COMPACT_ATOMS: atom_id res chain seq x y z
N MET A 1 -28.11 20.43 -48.67
CA MET A 1 -28.70 19.08 -48.81
C MET A 1 -29.84 19.03 -47.81
N ALA A 2 -31.05 19.44 -48.17
CA ALA A 2 -31.97 18.82 -49.14
C ALA A 2 -32.70 17.62 -48.52
N THR A 3 -34.02 17.74 -48.42
CA THR A 3 -34.99 16.73 -47.97
C THR A 3 -35.10 15.56 -48.97
N PRO A 4 -35.84 14.50 -48.60
CA PRO A 4 -37.12 14.35 -49.30
C PRO A 4 -38.31 13.85 -48.44
N GLU A 5 -39.48 14.44 -48.68
CA GLU A 5 -40.83 13.86 -48.61
C GLU A 5 -41.17 13.15 -49.97
N PRO A 6 -42.39 12.61 -50.26
CA PRO A 6 -43.51 12.10 -49.44
C PRO A 6 -43.83 10.62 -49.85
N PRO A 7 -45.10 10.11 -49.94
CA PRO A 7 -46.11 10.53 -50.94
C PRO A 7 -47.55 10.78 -50.41
N LEU A 8 -48.42 11.26 -51.31
CA LEU A 8 -49.70 11.95 -51.08
C LEU A 8 -50.98 11.09 -51.25
N THR A 9 -52.02 11.44 -50.46
CA THR A 9 -53.48 11.62 -50.75
C THR A 9 -54.28 10.61 -51.63
N PRO A 10 -55.65 10.66 -51.63
CA PRO A 10 -56.45 11.66 -52.36
C PRO A 10 -57.60 12.29 -51.55
N VAL A 11 -58.43 13.12 -52.21
CA VAL A 11 -59.27 14.19 -51.64
C VAL A 11 -60.68 14.25 -52.29
N LEU A 12 -61.75 14.34 -51.47
CA LEU A 12 -63.12 14.84 -51.80
C LEU A 12 -63.90 14.16 -52.97
N PRO A 13 -65.16 14.57 -53.31
CA PRO A 13 -66.16 15.36 -52.58
C PRO A 13 -67.26 14.38 -52.05
N PRO A 14 -68.61 14.41 -52.31
CA PRO A 14 -69.56 15.37 -52.93
C PRO A 14 -70.46 16.10 -51.89
N ASN A 15 -71.56 16.70 -52.35
CA ASN A 15 -72.67 17.30 -51.58
C ASN A 15 -73.98 17.09 -52.40
N GLY A 16 -75.17 17.12 -51.77
CA GLY A 16 -76.49 17.11 -52.46
C GLY A 16 -77.41 15.92 -52.12
N THR A 17 -78.74 16.01 -51.99
CA THR A 17 -79.76 17.07 -51.80
C THR A 17 -81.14 16.38 -51.96
N ASN A 18 -82.16 16.82 -51.22
CA ASN A 18 -83.61 16.51 -51.38
C ASN A 18 -84.09 15.09 -50.99
N GLY A 19 -85.32 14.89 -50.47
CA GLY A 19 -86.30 15.88 -50.00
C GLY A 19 -87.72 15.32 -49.75
N ILE A 20 -88.30 15.75 -48.62
CA ILE A 20 -89.72 16.16 -48.39
C ILE A 20 -90.89 15.30 -48.92
N ASN A 21 -91.74 14.86 -47.99
CA ASN A 21 -93.23 14.97 -48.01
C ASN A 21 -93.77 14.57 -46.62
N GLY A 22 -94.84 15.14 -46.05
CA GLY A 22 -95.67 16.28 -46.48
C GLY A 22 -96.69 16.64 -45.36
N THR A 23 -97.16 17.89 -45.35
CA THR A 23 -98.07 18.48 -44.34
C THR A 23 -99.54 18.55 -44.79
N ASN A 24 -100.49 18.68 -43.84
CA ASN A 24 -101.74 19.48 -43.88
C ASN A 24 -102.63 19.07 -42.68
N GLY A 25 -103.45 19.90 -42.01
CA GLY A 25 -103.79 21.34 -42.06
C GLY A 25 -104.76 21.67 -40.89
N VAL A 26 -105.44 22.82 -40.70
CA VAL A 26 -105.43 24.18 -41.30
C VAL A 26 -106.44 25.08 -40.50
N ASN A 27 -106.18 26.40 -40.37
CA ASN A 27 -107.08 27.49 -39.87
C ASN A 27 -107.55 27.47 -38.38
N GLY A 28 -107.87 28.61 -37.71
CA GLY A 28 -107.72 30.04 -38.06
C GLY A 28 -108.41 31.01 -37.07
N THR A 29 -107.67 32.02 -36.56
CA THR A 29 -108.03 33.33 -35.91
C THR A 29 -109.51 33.69 -35.61
N SER A 30 -109.90 34.30 -34.47
CA SER A 30 -109.54 35.69 -34.07
C SER A 30 -109.98 36.16 -32.65
N ASN A 31 -109.11 36.93 -31.97
CA ASN A 31 -109.26 37.91 -30.85
C ASN A 31 -110.52 38.03 -29.95
N GLY A 32 -110.29 38.14 -28.62
CA GLY A 32 -111.21 38.77 -27.66
C GLY A 32 -110.82 38.69 -26.16
N THR A 33 -110.38 39.82 -25.57
CA THR A 33 -110.52 40.26 -24.15
C THR A 33 -110.36 39.30 -22.95
N SER A 34 -109.28 39.55 -22.16
CA SER A 34 -109.21 39.81 -20.69
C SER A 34 -110.20 39.22 -19.65
N HIS A 35 -109.59 38.86 -18.50
CA HIS A 35 -110.10 38.75 -17.11
C HIS A 35 -110.71 37.42 -16.58
N HIS A 36 -110.37 37.14 -15.32
CA HIS A 36 -111.11 36.51 -14.19
C HIS A 36 -112.28 35.53 -14.51
N ASP A 37 -112.47 34.42 -13.79
CA ASP A 37 -112.21 34.22 -12.34
C ASP A 37 -112.19 32.72 -11.94
N GLY A 38 -111.72 32.42 -10.72
CA GLY A 38 -112.18 31.28 -9.92
C GLY A 38 -111.50 29.90 -10.11
N PRO A 39 -110.70 29.42 -9.14
CA PRO A 39 -110.31 28.01 -9.04
C PRO A 39 -111.41 27.16 -8.39
N VAL A 40 -111.53 25.90 -8.81
CA VAL A 40 -112.20 24.83 -8.05
C VAL A 40 -111.13 23.85 -7.59
N GLU A 41 -110.95 23.71 -6.29
CA GLU A 41 -109.99 22.78 -5.68
C GLU A 41 -110.37 21.30 -5.92
N PRO A 42 -109.37 20.44 -6.18
CA PRO A 42 -109.37 19.06 -5.72
C PRO A 42 -108.44 18.93 -4.50
N ALA A 43 -108.94 18.30 -3.44
CA ALA A 43 -108.31 18.23 -2.12
C ALA A 43 -106.86 17.67 -2.13
N SER A 44 -106.02 18.24 -1.28
CA SER A 44 -104.71 17.70 -0.92
C SER A 44 -104.85 16.32 -0.25
N ALA A 45 -104.09 15.33 -0.76
CA ALA A 45 -103.81 14.14 0.03
C ALA A 45 -103.00 14.56 1.27
N PRO A 46 -103.27 13.97 2.46
CA PRO A 46 -102.54 14.33 3.66
C PRO A 46 -101.06 13.98 3.50
N ALA A 47 -100.18 14.94 3.80
CA ALA A 47 -98.76 14.66 3.91
C ALA A 47 -98.56 13.59 5.00
N PHE A 48 -97.91 12.49 4.64
CA PHE A 48 -97.60 11.42 5.57
C PHE A 48 -96.57 11.95 6.60
N ASP A 49 -96.88 11.81 7.89
CA ASP A 49 -96.05 12.35 8.96
C ASP A 49 -94.76 11.51 9.13
N SER A 50 -93.61 12.12 8.84
CA SER A 50 -92.30 11.49 8.99
C SER A 50 -91.95 11.17 10.45
N ALA A 51 -92.60 11.82 11.42
CA ALA A 51 -92.41 11.51 12.85
C ALA A 51 -92.88 10.09 13.19
N VAL A 52 -93.99 9.62 12.60
CA VAL A 52 -94.52 8.25 12.81
C VAL A 52 -93.53 7.21 12.26
N PHE A 53 -92.89 7.50 11.13
CA PHE A 53 -91.85 6.63 10.56
C PHE A 53 -90.54 6.69 11.35
N ARG A 54 -90.17 7.86 11.88
CA ARG A 54 -89.02 8.03 12.78
C ARG A 54 -89.18 7.24 14.08
N GLU A 55 -90.35 7.29 14.72
CA GLU A 55 -90.66 6.50 15.91
C GLU A 55 -90.62 4.99 15.60
N PHE A 56 -91.20 4.59 14.47
CA PHE A 56 -91.13 3.19 14.00
C PHE A 56 -89.69 2.71 13.82
N LEU A 57 -88.84 3.47 13.12
CA LEU A 57 -87.42 3.13 12.95
C LEU A 57 -86.65 3.09 14.29
N LEU A 58 -86.89 4.04 15.19
CA LEU A 58 -86.28 4.05 16.54
C LEU A 58 -86.69 2.83 17.39
N SER A 59 -87.89 2.28 17.18
CA SER A 59 -88.32 1.06 17.87
C SER A 59 -87.77 -0.25 17.27
N VAL A 60 -87.51 -0.28 15.95
CA VAL A 60 -87.21 -1.50 15.18
C VAL A 60 -85.72 -1.68 14.87
N LEU A 61 -84.98 -0.59 14.62
CA LEU A 61 -83.56 -0.68 14.24
C LEU A 61 -82.62 -1.11 15.38
N PRO A 62 -82.76 -0.64 16.65
CA PRO A 62 -81.88 -1.07 17.74
C PRO A 62 -81.81 -2.60 17.95
N PRO A 63 -82.95 -3.36 18.05
CA PRO A 63 -82.88 -4.80 18.24
C PRO A 63 -82.42 -5.59 17.00
N LEU A 64 -82.56 -5.05 15.78
CA LEU A 64 -82.13 -5.72 14.56
C LEU A 64 -80.65 -5.47 14.24
N MET A 65 -80.15 -4.26 14.46
CA MET A 65 -78.81 -3.82 14.05
C MET A 65 -77.79 -3.77 15.20
N ALA A 66 -78.23 -4.07 16.43
CA ALA A 66 -77.47 -3.89 17.67
C ALA A 66 -76.86 -2.47 17.79
N ALA A 67 -77.68 -1.46 17.48
CA ALA A 67 -77.32 -0.04 17.48
C ALA A 67 -77.78 0.65 18.77
N SER A 68 -77.02 1.61 19.30
CA SER A 68 -77.55 2.47 20.36
C SER A 68 -78.46 3.55 19.76
N PRO A 69 -79.46 4.07 20.50
CA PRO A 69 -80.33 5.13 20.00
C PRO A 69 -79.60 6.42 19.59
N ARG A 70 -78.38 6.64 20.10
CA ARG A 70 -77.53 7.79 19.73
C ARG A 70 -76.86 7.63 18.38
N ASP A 71 -76.40 6.42 18.04
CA ASP A 71 -75.71 6.17 16.78
C ASP A 71 -76.67 6.30 15.58
N LEU A 72 -77.96 6.00 15.82
CA LEU A 72 -79.04 6.16 14.87
C LEU A 72 -79.40 7.62 14.56
N GLU A 73 -78.87 8.61 15.30
CA GLU A 73 -79.02 10.03 14.95
C GLU A 73 -78.47 10.33 13.54
N SER A 74 -77.43 9.61 13.11
CA SER A 74 -76.85 9.68 11.75
C SER A 74 -77.79 9.25 10.61
N VAL A 75 -78.91 8.59 10.92
CA VAL A 75 -79.97 8.25 9.95
C VAL A 75 -80.90 9.44 9.69
N PHE A 76 -81.09 10.31 10.69
CA PHE A 76 -82.06 11.41 10.70
C PHE A 76 -81.41 12.74 10.29
N ASN A 77 -80.63 12.72 9.20
CA ASN A 77 -80.05 13.92 8.59
C ASN A 77 -81.13 14.79 7.94
N ASP A 78 -80.80 16.03 7.55
CA ASP A 78 -81.75 17.01 7.00
C ASP A 78 -82.58 16.50 5.80
N ASP A 79 -82.03 15.59 4.98
CA ASP A 79 -82.71 14.94 3.85
C ASP A 79 -83.78 13.89 4.27
N PHE A 80 -83.83 13.46 5.54
CA PHE A 80 -84.64 12.32 5.99
C PHE A 80 -86.12 12.53 5.72
N ASP A 81 -86.65 13.71 6.06
CA ASP A 81 -88.07 14.02 5.89
C ASP A 81 -88.48 14.07 4.40
N GLU A 82 -87.60 14.55 3.50
CA GLU A 82 -87.84 14.51 2.05
C GLU A 82 -87.84 13.06 1.54
N ARG A 83 -86.85 12.24 1.95
CA ARG A 83 -86.74 10.83 1.54
C ARG A 83 -87.92 10.00 2.02
N VAL A 84 -88.37 10.20 3.26
CA VAL A 84 -89.54 9.50 3.83
C VAL A 84 -90.83 9.97 3.18
N SER A 85 -91.01 11.27 2.94
CA SER A 85 -92.19 11.81 2.25
C SER A 85 -92.28 11.30 0.81
N ARG A 86 -91.15 11.29 0.07
CA ARG A 86 -91.07 10.70 -1.27
C ARG A 86 -91.38 9.20 -1.24
N PHE A 87 -90.81 8.45 -0.30
CA PHE A 87 -91.08 7.03 -0.13
C PHE A 87 -92.54 6.73 0.26
N ALA A 88 -93.20 7.59 1.03
CA ALA A 88 -94.61 7.41 1.39
C ALA A 88 -95.56 7.66 0.20
N ALA A 89 -95.21 8.60 -0.69
CA ALA A 89 -96.04 9.03 -1.82
C ALA A 89 -95.81 8.26 -3.14
N GLU A 90 -94.56 7.86 -3.46
CA GLU A 90 -94.23 7.26 -4.76
C GLU A 90 -94.57 5.77 -4.84
N GLY A 91 -95.33 5.36 -5.87
CA GLY A 91 -95.71 3.97 -6.09
C GLY A 91 -94.55 3.10 -6.57
N GLY A 92 -94.01 2.26 -5.68
CA GLY A 92 -93.02 1.22 -6.01
C GLY A 92 -91.58 1.62 -5.68
N GLY A 93 -91.07 1.10 -4.57
CA GLY A 93 -89.68 1.28 -4.13
C GLY A 93 -89.46 0.53 -2.82
N ALA A 94 -88.20 0.22 -2.52
CA ALA A 94 -87.75 -0.26 -1.22
C ALA A 94 -86.71 0.72 -0.67
N MET A 95 -86.79 1.03 0.63
CA MET A 95 -85.77 1.82 1.31
C MET A 95 -84.78 0.90 2.01
N TYR A 96 -83.51 1.27 2.03
CA TYR A 96 -82.44 0.50 2.64
C TYR A 96 -81.85 1.28 3.81
N VAL A 97 -81.77 0.64 4.98
CA VAL A 97 -81.00 1.12 6.13
C VAL A 97 -79.70 0.36 6.16
N VAL A 98 -78.60 1.03 5.88
CA VAL A 98 -77.26 0.44 5.78
C VAL A 98 -76.45 0.77 7.03
N LYS A 99 -75.89 -0.26 7.67
CA LYS A 99 -74.82 -0.16 8.67
C LYS A 99 -73.48 -0.18 7.97
N MET A 100 -72.70 0.88 8.09
CA MET A 100 -71.32 0.93 7.64
C MET A 100 -70.39 0.92 8.86
N LYS A 101 -69.23 0.27 8.74
CA LYS A 101 -68.14 0.36 9.70
C LYS A 101 -67.19 1.48 9.27
N ASP A 102 -66.86 2.39 10.18
CA ASP A 102 -65.91 3.45 9.87
C ASP A 102 -64.47 2.90 9.85
N GLU A 103 -63.72 3.18 8.79
CA GLU A 103 -62.31 2.82 8.71
C GLU A 103 -61.46 3.83 9.50
N VAL A 104 -61.02 3.44 10.70
CA VAL A 104 -60.14 4.26 11.54
C VAL A 104 -58.69 4.10 11.05
N GLU A 105 -58.19 5.06 10.27
CA GLU A 105 -56.77 5.15 9.91
C GLU A 105 -55.92 5.48 11.15
N GLY A 106 -55.43 4.45 11.86
CA GLY A 106 -54.48 4.63 12.96
C GLY A 106 -53.99 3.32 13.60
N GLU A 107 -52.69 3.01 13.45
CA GLU A 107 -52.00 1.81 13.98
C GLU A 107 -51.96 1.70 15.54
N TYR A 108 -52.73 2.50 16.31
CA TYR A 108 -52.51 2.70 17.76
C TYR A 108 -53.76 2.71 18.68
N VAL A 109 -54.91 2.11 18.31
CA VAL A 109 -56.00 1.85 19.29
C VAL A 109 -56.67 0.49 19.07
N ASN A 110 -56.07 -0.59 19.61
CA ASN A 110 -56.59 -1.96 19.48
C ASN A 110 -57.58 -2.39 20.59
N ASP A 111 -58.16 -1.44 21.32
CA ASP A 111 -59.05 -1.70 22.48
C ASP A 111 -60.27 -0.75 22.53
N ALA A 112 -60.58 -0.08 21.41
CA ALA A 112 -61.82 0.70 21.25
C ALA A 112 -62.86 -0.11 20.46
N PRO A 113 -64.14 -0.11 20.86
CA PRO A 113 -65.19 -0.75 20.08
C PRO A 113 -65.34 -0.06 18.71
N PRO A 114 -65.59 -0.81 17.62
CA PRO A 114 -65.72 -0.25 16.28
C PRO A 114 -66.90 0.73 16.19
N THR A 115 -66.64 1.92 15.66
CA THR A 115 -67.66 2.93 15.34
C THR A 115 -68.44 2.52 14.08
N TYR A 116 -69.74 2.78 14.08
CA TYR A 116 -70.62 2.48 12.96
C TYR A 116 -71.44 3.71 12.56
N THR A 117 -71.46 3.99 11.26
CA THR A 117 -72.35 4.98 10.65
C THR A 117 -73.59 4.29 10.08
N TYR A 118 -74.75 4.93 10.22
CA TYR A 118 -76.03 4.40 9.74
C TYR A 118 -76.63 5.35 8.71
N SER A 119 -77.05 4.83 7.56
CA SER A 119 -77.59 5.66 6.48
C SER A 119 -78.87 5.09 5.89
N LEU A 120 -79.80 5.97 5.49
CA LEU A 120 -81.06 5.62 4.83
C LEU A 120 -80.97 5.99 3.34
N THR A 121 -80.92 4.99 2.46
CA THR A 121 -80.79 5.18 0.99
C THR A 121 -81.93 4.51 0.21
N PRO A 122 -82.38 5.11 -0.91
CA PRO A 122 -83.35 4.47 -1.83
C PRO A 122 -82.72 3.49 -2.81
N GLN A 123 -81.38 3.49 -2.92
CA GLN A 123 -80.61 2.62 -3.80
C GLN A 123 -79.64 1.78 -2.97
N LEU A 124 -79.55 0.49 -3.31
CA LEU A 124 -78.63 -0.44 -2.69
C LEU A 124 -77.28 -0.39 -3.43
N THR A 125 -76.25 0.11 -2.77
CA THR A 125 -74.85 -0.10 -3.13
C THR A 125 -74.26 -1.20 -2.25
N TYR A 126 -73.15 -1.80 -2.67
CA TYR A 126 -72.40 -2.75 -1.85
C TYR A 126 -70.96 -2.24 -1.75
N THR A 127 -70.48 -2.02 -0.52
CA THR A 127 -69.07 -1.70 -0.24
C THR A 127 -68.55 -2.65 0.83
N PRO A 128 -67.22 -2.87 0.93
CA PRO A 128 -66.63 -3.78 1.92
C PRO A 128 -66.88 -3.36 3.39
N SER A 129 -67.24 -2.10 3.64
CA SER A 129 -67.57 -1.58 4.97
C SER A 129 -69.03 -1.82 5.38
N HIS A 130 -69.90 -2.35 4.51
CA HIS A 130 -71.28 -2.68 4.87
C HIS A 130 -71.36 -3.89 5.80
N VAL A 131 -71.87 -3.70 7.02
CA VAL A 131 -72.00 -4.71 8.07
C VAL A 131 -73.39 -5.35 8.12
N MET A 132 -74.41 -4.61 7.68
CA MET A 132 -75.80 -5.08 7.62
C MET A 132 -76.61 -4.13 6.75
N THR A 133 -77.55 -4.64 5.96
CA THR A 133 -78.52 -3.81 5.26
C THR A 133 -79.93 -4.31 5.50
N ILE A 134 -80.81 -3.45 6.03
CA ILE A 134 -82.23 -3.77 6.20
C ILE A 134 -83.01 -3.16 5.04
N SER A 135 -83.71 -3.99 4.27
CA SER A 135 -84.64 -3.53 3.24
C SER A 135 -86.06 -3.41 3.79
N LEU A 136 -86.66 -2.24 3.56
CA LEU A 136 -88.03 -1.86 3.93
C LEU A 136 -88.86 -1.82 2.64
N ILE A 137 -89.60 -2.90 2.38
CA ILE A 137 -90.38 -3.09 1.16
C ILE A 137 -91.86 -2.77 1.45
N LYS A 138 -92.47 -1.85 0.69
CA LYS A 138 -93.91 -1.54 0.86
C LYS A 138 -94.78 -2.65 0.29
N ARG A 139 -95.85 -3.01 1.01
CA ARG A 139 -96.91 -3.92 0.53
C ARG A 139 -97.98 -3.23 -0.33
N GLY A 140 -98.13 -1.92 -0.19
CA GLY A 140 -99.01 -1.07 -0.98
C GLY A 140 -98.24 0.04 -1.70
N PRO A 141 -98.87 0.74 -2.67
CA PRO A 141 -98.22 1.82 -3.41
C PRO A 141 -97.94 3.05 -2.52
N ILE A 142 -98.84 3.38 -1.60
CA ILE A 142 -98.74 4.50 -0.65
C ILE A 142 -98.73 3.98 0.79
N LEU A 143 -98.17 4.76 1.72
CA LEU A 143 -98.27 4.50 3.16
C LEU A 143 -99.44 5.31 3.77
N ASP A 144 -100.33 4.62 4.47
CA ASP A 144 -101.44 5.22 5.21
C ASP A 144 -100.97 5.58 6.64
N PRO A 145 -101.15 6.82 7.12
CA PRO A 145 -100.76 7.21 8.48
C PRO A 145 -101.66 6.62 9.59
N ILE A 146 -102.84 6.07 9.27
CA ILE A 146 -103.78 5.54 10.27
C ILE A 146 -103.51 4.07 10.61
N THR A 147 -103.07 3.27 9.64
CA THR A 147 -102.77 1.85 9.86
C THR A 147 -101.31 1.60 10.30
N PRO A 148 -101.04 0.65 11.23
CA PRO A 148 -99.69 0.44 11.74
C PRO A 148 -98.66 0.10 10.64
N LEU A 149 -97.52 0.79 10.63
CA LEU A 149 -96.46 0.61 9.63
C LEU A 149 -95.94 -0.84 9.54
N ALA A 150 -95.95 -1.59 10.66
CA ALA A 150 -95.60 -3.01 10.69
C ALA A 150 -96.50 -3.92 9.82
N ALA A 151 -97.74 -3.51 9.54
CA ALA A 151 -98.64 -4.25 8.64
C ALA A 151 -98.40 -3.89 7.16
N GLN A 152 -97.93 -2.66 6.90
CA GLN A 152 -97.72 -2.08 5.58
C GLN A 152 -96.32 -2.34 5.00
N LEU A 153 -95.32 -2.50 5.86
CA LEU A 153 -93.92 -2.74 5.50
C LEU A 153 -93.54 -4.21 5.69
N HIS A 154 -92.79 -4.75 4.74
CA HIS A 154 -92.07 -6.01 4.89
C HIS A 154 -90.59 -5.71 5.09
N ILE A 155 -90.04 -6.22 6.19
CA ILE A 155 -88.65 -6.02 6.60
C ILE A 155 -87.86 -7.26 6.22
N LEU A 156 -86.82 -7.08 5.40
CA LEU A 156 -85.89 -8.13 5.00
C LEU A 156 -84.48 -7.76 5.44
N ASN A 157 -83.83 -8.61 6.23
CA ASN A 157 -82.42 -8.42 6.57
C ASN A 157 -81.55 -9.02 5.46
N LEU A 158 -80.73 -8.18 4.84
CA LEU A 158 -79.65 -8.55 3.92
C LEU A 158 -78.35 -8.48 4.73
N PHE A 159 -77.88 -9.64 5.16
CA PHE A 159 -76.62 -9.75 5.89
C PHE A 159 -75.45 -9.27 5.01
N GLY A 160 -74.58 -8.43 5.58
CA GLY A 160 -73.35 -7.95 4.97
C GLY A 160 -72.18 -8.31 5.87
N GLY A 161 -71.69 -9.54 5.78
CA GLY A 161 -70.53 -9.99 6.54
C GLY A 161 -69.28 -10.13 5.67
N GLU A 162 -68.21 -10.64 6.26
CA GLU A 162 -67.08 -11.20 5.49
C GLU A 162 -67.49 -12.47 4.70
N GLU A 163 -68.63 -13.08 5.05
CA GLU A 163 -69.25 -14.17 4.31
C GLU A 163 -69.82 -13.69 2.96
N THR A 164 -69.55 -14.44 1.89
CA THR A 164 -69.98 -14.03 0.54
C THR A 164 -71.50 -13.89 0.44
N PRO A 165 -72.04 -12.87 -0.26
CA PRO A 165 -73.49 -12.67 -0.38
C PRO A 165 -74.25 -13.90 -0.93
N TYR A 166 -73.58 -14.77 -1.68
CA TYR A 166 -74.14 -16.01 -2.21
C TYR A 166 -74.61 -16.98 -1.12
N GLU A 167 -73.92 -17.07 0.02
CA GLU A 167 -74.30 -17.94 1.12
C GLU A 167 -75.54 -17.42 1.86
N SER A 168 -75.58 -16.12 2.14
CA SER A 168 -76.76 -15.45 2.71
C SER A 168 -77.97 -15.51 1.78
N LEU A 169 -77.78 -15.34 0.46
CA LEU A 169 -78.84 -15.50 -0.54
C LEU A 169 -79.30 -16.96 -0.65
N HIS A 170 -78.37 -17.93 -0.63
CA HIS A 170 -78.70 -19.35 -0.60
C HIS A 170 -79.52 -19.71 0.64
N ALA A 171 -79.13 -19.25 1.82
CA ALA A 171 -79.88 -19.45 3.07
C ALA A 171 -81.28 -18.80 3.03
N LEU A 172 -81.39 -17.58 2.52
CA LEU A 172 -82.67 -16.88 2.36
C LEU A 172 -83.60 -17.61 1.38
N ILE A 173 -83.08 -18.09 0.26
CA ILE A 173 -83.87 -18.79 -0.77
C ILE A 173 -84.27 -20.18 -0.29
N SER A 174 -83.33 -20.98 0.24
CA SER A 174 -83.58 -22.36 0.69
C SER A 174 -84.46 -22.44 1.94
N ASN A 175 -84.11 -21.70 2.99
CA ASN A 175 -84.81 -21.80 4.29
C ASN A 175 -86.00 -20.85 4.40
N GLY A 176 -85.92 -19.66 3.80
CA GLY A 176 -87.00 -18.67 3.81
C GLY A 176 -88.00 -18.88 2.67
N VAL A 177 -87.63 -18.49 1.46
CA VAL A 177 -88.56 -18.35 0.31
C VAL A 177 -89.12 -19.70 -0.16
N LYS A 178 -88.27 -20.71 -0.32
CA LYS A 178 -88.65 -22.06 -0.76
C LYS A 178 -89.55 -22.74 0.27
N SER A 179 -89.19 -22.74 1.55
CA SER A 179 -90.02 -23.29 2.63
C SER A 179 -91.37 -22.58 2.73
N TRP A 180 -91.41 -21.25 2.60
CA TRP A 180 -92.66 -20.48 2.60
C TRP A 180 -93.52 -20.78 1.36
N PHE A 181 -92.92 -20.88 0.18
CA PHE A 181 -93.62 -21.26 -1.05
C PHE A 181 -94.15 -22.70 -0.99
N ASP A 182 -93.37 -23.64 -0.46
CA ASP A 182 -93.77 -25.03 -0.28
C ASP A 182 -94.89 -25.17 0.77
N ALA A 183 -94.84 -24.40 1.86
CA ALA A 183 -95.92 -24.31 2.84
C ALA A 183 -97.20 -23.71 2.22
N PHE A 184 -97.08 -22.66 1.41
CA PHE A 184 -98.21 -22.05 0.69
C PHE A 184 -98.84 -23.00 -0.33
N VAL A 185 -98.02 -23.72 -1.10
CA VAL A 185 -98.47 -24.75 -2.05
C VAL A 185 -99.10 -25.94 -1.32
N GLY A 186 -98.56 -26.35 -0.17
CA GLY A 186 -99.11 -27.41 0.67
C GLY A 186 -100.45 -27.04 1.31
N ALA A 187 -100.58 -25.82 1.84
CA ALA A 187 -101.82 -25.30 2.42
C ALA A 187 -102.96 -25.15 1.39
N ARG A 188 -102.63 -25.00 0.10
CA ARG A 188 -103.61 -24.84 -0.99
C ARG A 188 -104.03 -26.17 -1.65
N GLY A 189 -103.78 -27.30 -1.01
CA GLY A 189 -104.02 -28.63 -1.58
C GLY A 189 -105.50 -28.92 -1.91
N GLY A 190 -105.78 -29.28 -3.16
CA GLY A 190 -107.00 -30.03 -3.53
C GLY A 190 -108.03 -29.33 -4.45
N GLY A 191 -107.83 -28.08 -4.85
CA GLY A 191 -108.73 -27.41 -5.80
C GLY A 191 -108.62 -27.96 -7.24
N LYS A 192 -109.73 -28.42 -7.82
CA LYS A 192 -109.82 -28.81 -9.24
C LYS A 192 -109.85 -27.57 -10.15
N ASP A 193 -108.71 -27.13 -10.66
CA ASP A 193 -108.64 -26.27 -11.85
C ASP A 193 -107.40 -26.60 -12.71
N GLY A 194 -107.56 -26.55 -14.04
CA GLY A 194 -106.69 -27.24 -15.00
C GLY A 194 -105.32 -26.62 -15.25
N ASP A 195 -105.21 -25.28 -15.26
CA ASP A 195 -104.03 -24.58 -15.79
C ASP A 195 -102.88 -24.40 -14.78
N GLY A 196 -103.13 -24.49 -13.48
CA GLY A 196 -102.10 -24.27 -12.45
C GLY A 196 -100.99 -25.34 -12.42
N LYS A 197 -101.17 -26.48 -13.09
CA LYS A 197 -100.30 -27.66 -12.97
C LYS A 197 -98.94 -27.56 -13.64
N MET A 198 -98.75 -26.69 -14.63
CA MET A 198 -97.45 -26.51 -15.29
C MET A 198 -96.57 -25.49 -14.57
N GLY A 199 -97.16 -24.40 -14.06
CA GLY A 199 -96.42 -23.31 -13.41
C GLY A 199 -95.76 -23.73 -12.09
N ILE A 200 -96.51 -24.36 -11.17
CA ILE A 200 -96.01 -24.64 -9.81
C ILE A 200 -94.80 -25.60 -9.82
N PRO A 201 -94.80 -26.75 -10.53
CA PRO A 201 -93.63 -27.63 -10.59
C PRO A 201 -92.44 -26.99 -11.31
N MET A 202 -92.69 -26.18 -12.35
CA MET A 202 -91.63 -25.45 -13.06
C MET A 202 -90.97 -24.41 -12.14
N THR A 203 -91.74 -23.71 -11.31
CA THR A 203 -91.22 -22.78 -10.30
C THR A 203 -90.45 -23.50 -9.20
N LYS A 204 -90.92 -24.67 -8.69
CA LYS A 204 -90.14 -25.50 -7.76
C LYS A 204 -88.81 -25.96 -8.39
N LYS A 205 -88.82 -26.37 -9.67
CA LYS A 205 -87.60 -26.75 -10.40
C LYS A 205 -86.65 -25.56 -10.53
N LYS A 206 -87.14 -24.37 -10.86
CA LYS A 206 -86.32 -23.15 -10.91
C LYS A 206 -85.75 -22.75 -9.55
N PHE A 207 -86.48 -22.92 -8.45
CA PHE A 207 -85.93 -22.70 -7.10
C PHE A 207 -84.79 -23.69 -6.80
N ALA A 208 -84.94 -24.97 -7.12
CA ALA A 208 -83.89 -25.97 -6.94
C ALA A 208 -82.68 -25.74 -7.86
N GLU A 209 -82.90 -25.35 -9.12
CA GLU A 209 -81.84 -24.96 -10.06
C GLU A 209 -81.07 -23.71 -9.57
N LEU A 210 -81.79 -22.73 -9.03
CA LEU A 210 -81.18 -21.52 -8.47
C LEU A 210 -80.36 -21.81 -7.21
N GLU A 211 -80.91 -22.61 -6.29
CA GLU A 211 -80.26 -23.12 -5.08
C GLU A 211 -78.95 -23.84 -5.42
N LEU A 212 -78.98 -24.82 -6.34
CA LEU A 212 -77.78 -25.48 -6.87
C LEU A 212 -76.80 -24.51 -7.52
N SER A 213 -77.27 -23.54 -8.32
CA SER A 213 -76.38 -22.57 -8.98
C SER A 213 -75.66 -21.65 -7.97
N LEU A 214 -76.32 -21.25 -6.89
CA LEU A 214 -75.71 -20.45 -5.82
C LEU A 214 -74.71 -21.29 -5.01
N LEU A 215 -75.02 -22.57 -4.77
CA LEU A 215 -74.10 -23.51 -4.10
C LEU A 215 -72.88 -23.86 -4.97
N HIS A 216 -73.02 -23.94 -6.30
CA HIS A 216 -71.88 -24.08 -7.22
C HIS A 216 -70.99 -22.83 -7.24
N LEU A 217 -71.59 -21.63 -7.21
CA LEU A 217 -70.86 -20.36 -7.06
C LEU A 217 -70.12 -20.28 -5.71
N GLN A 218 -70.71 -20.82 -4.63
CA GLN A 218 -70.05 -20.93 -3.32
C GLN A 218 -68.86 -21.91 -3.34
N GLN A 219 -68.96 -23.01 -4.10
CA GLN A 219 -67.92 -24.05 -4.16
C GLN A 219 -66.84 -23.85 -5.24
N ASN A 220 -67.00 -22.88 -6.15
CA ASN A 220 -66.12 -22.68 -7.33
C ASN A 220 -65.98 -23.93 -8.24
N VAL A 221 -66.95 -24.85 -8.22
CA VAL A 221 -66.95 -26.05 -9.07
C VAL A 221 -67.82 -25.80 -10.31
N GLU A 222 -67.18 -25.57 -11.45
CA GLU A 222 -67.84 -25.28 -12.74
C GLU A 222 -68.48 -26.50 -13.43
N ILE A 223 -68.30 -27.71 -12.88
CA ILE A 223 -68.72 -28.97 -13.53
C ILE A 223 -70.02 -29.47 -12.88
N PRO A 224 -71.15 -29.52 -13.61
CA PRO A 224 -72.40 -30.00 -13.07
C PRO A 224 -72.38 -31.54 -12.93
N GLU A 225 -72.70 -32.04 -11.73
CA GLU A 225 -72.98 -33.47 -11.55
C GLU A 225 -74.25 -33.85 -12.33
N THR A 226 -74.13 -34.83 -13.22
CA THR A 226 -75.29 -35.30 -14.00
C THR A 226 -75.95 -36.49 -13.31
N HIS A 227 -77.26 -36.41 -13.12
CA HIS A 227 -78.08 -37.55 -12.68
C HIS A 227 -78.94 -38.08 -13.83
N LEU A 228 -78.81 -39.38 -14.14
CA LEU A 228 -79.57 -40.02 -15.20
C LEU A 228 -81.02 -40.29 -14.75
N ILE A 229 -82.00 -39.65 -15.41
CA ILE A 229 -83.43 -39.80 -15.07
C ILE A 229 -83.95 -41.18 -15.48
N ILE A 230 -84.20 -42.07 -14.53
CA ILE A 230 -84.73 -43.43 -14.72
C ILE A 230 -86.28 -43.42 -14.70
N HIS A 231 -86.91 -44.34 -15.43
CA HIS A 231 -88.38 -44.47 -15.44
C HIS A 231 -88.88 -45.23 -14.19
N PRO A 232 -89.87 -44.73 -13.42
CA PRO A 232 -90.29 -45.32 -12.14
C PRO A 232 -90.74 -46.79 -12.18
N VAL A 233 -91.26 -47.27 -13.32
CA VAL A 233 -91.62 -48.69 -13.51
C VAL A 233 -90.39 -49.60 -13.53
N ILE A 234 -89.27 -49.13 -14.07
CA ILE A 234 -88.02 -49.91 -14.13
C ILE A 234 -87.32 -49.87 -12.77
N GLN A 235 -87.28 -48.71 -12.12
CA GLN A 235 -86.79 -48.58 -10.75
C GLN A 235 -87.51 -49.56 -9.80
N LYS A 236 -88.85 -49.60 -9.84
CA LYS A 236 -89.63 -50.59 -9.06
C LYS A 236 -89.36 -52.05 -9.43
N ALA A 237 -89.06 -52.34 -10.70
CA ALA A 237 -88.73 -53.69 -11.14
C ALA A 237 -87.33 -54.13 -10.66
N VAL A 238 -86.37 -53.20 -10.60
CA VAL A 238 -85.03 -53.42 -10.01
C VAL A 238 -85.12 -53.56 -8.49
N GLU A 239 -85.89 -52.70 -7.80
CA GLU A 239 -86.17 -52.83 -6.36
C GLU A 239 -86.80 -54.19 -6.02
N GLN A 240 -87.74 -54.67 -6.84
CA GLN A 240 -88.35 -56.00 -6.67
C GLN A 240 -87.38 -57.15 -6.94
N ALA A 241 -86.48 -57.01 -7.91
CA ALA A 241 -85.44 -58.01 -8.20
C ALA A 241 -84.38 -58.08 -7.07
N HIS A 242 -83.93 -56.92 -6.58
CA HIS A 242 -83.06 -56.83 -5.39
C HIS A 242 -83.71 -57.41 -4.14
N ALA A 243 -84.99 -57.11 -3.88
CA ALA A 243 -85.74 -57.69 -2.76
C ALA A 243 -85.90 -59.22 -2.87
N ALA A 244 -85.87 -59.77 -4.08
CA ALA A 244 -85.87 -61.22 -4.34
C ALA A 244 -84.45 -61.84 -4.36
N GLY A 245 -83.38 -61.06 -4.27
CA GLY A 245 -82.00 -61.53 -4.35
C GLY A 245 -81.57 -62.07 -5.73
N VAL A 246 -82.31 -61.74 -6.79
CA VAL A 246 -82.08 -62.22 -8.16
C VAL A 246 -81.68 -61.03 -9.04
N ARG A 247 -80.74 -61.25 -9.98
CA ARG A 247 -80.34 -60.20 -10.93
C ARG A 247 -81.55 -59.71 -11.75
N PRO A 248 -81.76 -58.38 -11.90
CA PRO A 248 -82.83 -57.83 -12.70
C PRO A 248 -82.78 -58.37 -14.13
N ASN A 249 -83.90 -58.93 -14.58
CA ASN A 249 -84.08 -59.49 -15.90
C ASN A 249 -85.36 -58.95 -16.53
N ILE A 250 -85.43 -58.94 -17.86
CA ILE A 250 -86.55 -58.42 -18.66
C ILE A 250 -87.91 -59.04 -18.25
N SER A 251 -87.89 -60.27 -17.72
CA SER A 251 -89.05 -61.01 -17.21
C SER A 251 -89.78 -60.36 -16.02
N HIS A 252 -89.15 -59.43 -15.29
CA HIS A 252 -89.78 -58.70 -14.18
C HIS A 252 -90.67 -57.54 -14.64
N ILE A 253 -90.65 -57.18 -15.93
CA ILE A 253 -91.52 -56.15 -16.51
C ILE A 253 -92.78 -56.81 -17.10
N PRO A 254 -93.99 -56.28 -16.84
CA PRO A 254 -95.22 -56.83 -17.42
C PRO A 254 -95.16 -56.90 -18.96
N PRO A 255 -95.48 -58.05 -19.59
CA PRO A 255 -95.32 -58.25 -21.03
C PRO A 255 -96.20 -57.34 -21.91
N LYS A 256 -97.25 -56.73 -21.33
CA LYS A 256 -98.06 -55.70 -22.01
C LYS A 256 -97.29 -54.39 -22.20
N LEU A 257 -96.39 -54.02 -21.29
CA LEU A 257 -95.59 -52.80 -21.37
C LEU A 257 -94.35 -52.97 -22.26
N LEU A 258 -93.78 -54.18 -22.34
CA LEU A 258 -92.62 -54.47 -23.20
C LEU A 258 -92.89 -54.27 -24.71
N ASN A 259 -94.17 -54.31 -25.12
CA ASN A 259 -94.61 -54.06 -26.50
C ASN A 259 -95.30 -52.70 -26.69
N ASP A 260 -95.44 -51.90 -25.63
CA ASP A 260 -96.13 -50.60 -25.69
C ASP A 260 -95.25 -49.55 -26.38
N SER A 261 -95.72 -49.03 -27.52
CA SER A 261 -95.01 -48.02 -28.29
C SER A 261 -94.83 -46.70 -27.54
N THR A 262 -95.73 -46.36 -26.63
CA THR A 262 -95.65 -45.11 -25.84
C THR A 262 -94.56 -45.22 -24.77
N PHE A 263 -94.52 -46.32 -24.01
CA PHE A 263 -93.47 -46.62 -23.04
C PHE A 263 -92.09 -46.76 -23.70
N LEU A 264 -92.00 -47.46 -24.83
CA LEU A 264 -90.73 -47.56 -25.56
C LEU A 264 -90.29 -46.21 -26.15
N ASN A 265 -91.22 -45.30 -26.47
CA ASN A 265 -90.91 -43.94 -26.91
C ASN A 265 -90.45 -43.05 -25.74
N THR A 266 -91.02 -43.19 -24.53
CA THR A 266 -90.50 -42.46 -23.36
C THR A 266 -89.12 -42.95 -22.98
N LEU A 267 -88.86 -44.27 -22.94
CA LEU A 267 -87.51 -44.80 -22.71
C LEU A 267 -86.49 -44.28 -23.75
N HIS A 268 -86.87 -44.24 -25.04
CA HIS A 268 -86.04 -43.66 -26.09
C HIS A 268 -85.79 -42.14 -25.89
N ALA A 269 -86.77 -41.40 -25.38
CA ALA A 269 -86.61 -39.98 -25.05
C ALA A 269 -85.69 -39.76 -23.83
N HIS A 270 -85.78 -40.62 -22.81
CA HIS A 270 -84.87 -40.62 -21.67
C HIS A 270 -83.43 -40.92 -22.10
N VAL A 271 -83.21 -41.96 -22.92
CA VAL A 271 -81.89 -42.26 -23.51
C VAL A 271 -81.34 -41.08 -24.33
N ASN A 272 -82.16 -40.41 -25.15
CA ASN A 272 -81.75 -39.19 -25.84
C ASN A 272 -81.39 -38.02 -24.89
N SER A 273 -82.09 -37.91 -23.75
CA SER A 273 -81.76 -36.93 -22.72
C SER A 273 -80.46 -37.26 -21.99
N TRP A 274 -80.19 -38.56 -21.74
CA TRP A 274 -78.93 -39.03 -21.18
C TRP A 274 -77.76 -38.76 -22.12
N ILE A 275 -77.90 -39.01 -23.44
CA ILE A 275 -76.87 -38.67 -24.44
C ILE A 275 -76.57 -37.16 -24.39
N LYS A 276 -77.59 -36.30 -24.32
CA LYS A 276 -77.39 -34.84 -24.21
C LYS A 276 -76.70 -34.42 -22.91
N ALA A 277 -77.07 -35.01 -21.77
CA ALA A 277 -76.45 -34.72 -20.47
C ALA A 277 -74.98 -35.17 -20.45
N ILE A 278 -74.68 -36.39 -20.91
CA ILE A 278 -73.32 -36.92 -21.00
C ILE A 278 -72.49 -36.09 -22.00
N GLN A 279 -73.05 -35.75 -23.18
CA GLN A 279 -72.37 -34.88 -24.16
C GLN A 279 -72.09 -33.48 -23.63
N ALA A 280 -72.91 -32.94 -22.71
CA ALA A 280 -72.64 -31.64 -22.09
C ALA A 280 -71.38 -31.68 -21.20
N VAL A 281 -71.10 -32.81 -20.55
CA VAL A 281 -69.89 -33.02 -19.74
C VAL A 281 -68.70 -33.44 -20.61
N THR A 282 -68.86 -34.38 -21.54
CA THR A 282 -67.75 -34.89 -22.39
C THR A 282 -67.25 -33.87 -23.41
N LYS A 283 -68.05 -32.83 -23.72
CA LYS A 283 -67.64 -31.68 -24.55
C LYS A 283 -67.27 -30.44 -23.72
N LEU A 284 -67.30 -30.52 -22.38
CA LEU A 284 -66.95 -29.40 -21.52
C LEU A 284 -65.44 -29.15 -21.59
N THR A 285 -65.04 -27.98 -22.10
CA THR A 285 -63.63 -27.58 -22.16
C THR A 285 -63.48 -26.14 -21.69
N ARG A 286 -62.66 -25.93 -20.65
CA ARG A 286 -62.23 -24.61 -20.20
C ARG A 286 -61.14 -24.04 -21.13
N ASP A 287 -61.09 -22.71 -21.30
CA ASP A 287 -59.91 -22.03 -21.85
C ASP A 287 -58.94 -21.61 -20.73
N VAL A 288 -57.65 -21.86 -20.96
CA VAL A 288 -56.57 -21.67 -19.98
C VAL A 288 -56.15 -20.21 -19.90
N SER A 289 -56.37 -19.41 -20.96
CA SER A 289 -55.88 -18.02 -21.05
C SER A 289 -56.49 -17.06 -20.01
N SER A 290 -57.71 -17.36 -19.56
CA SER A 290 -58.56 -16.47 -18.76
C SER A 290 -58.59 -16.81 -17.26
N GLY A 291 -57.98 -17.91 -16.82
CA GLY A 291 -58.01 -18.38 -15.41
C GLY A 291 -56.66 -18.34 -14.70
N THR A 292 -56.66 -18.74 -13.42
CA THR A 292 -55.46 -19.11 -12.67
C THR A 292 -55.04 -20.54 -12.99
N ALA A 293 -53.79 -20.92 -12.68
CA ALA A 293 -53.36 -22.30 -12.90
C ALA A 293 -54.04 -23.28 -11.92
N SER A 294 -54.42 -22.82 -10.71
CA SER A 294 -55.20 -23.62 -9.75
C SER A 294 -56.58 -24.02 -10.29
N GLN A 295 -57.25 -23.13 -11.03
CA GLN A 295 -58.56 -23.41 -11.63
C GLN A 295 -58.48 -24.48 -12.74
N GLU A 296 -57.44 -24.43 -13.59
CA GLU A 296 -57.21 -25.46 -14.63
C GLU A 296 -56.89 -26.83 -14.00
N ILE A 297 -56.06 -26.89 -12.96
CA ILE A 297 -55.74 -28.14 -12.24
C ILE A 297 -57.00 -28.74 -11.61
N ASN A 298 -57.78 -27.92 -10.89
CA ASN A 298 -59.03 -28.35 -10.25
C ASN A 298 -60.10 -28.78 -11.27
N PHE A 299 -60.16 -28.12 -12.44
CA PHE A 299 -61.06 -28.51 -13.54
C PHE A 299 -60.79 -29.94 -14.02
N TRP A 300 -59.55 -30.32 -14.31
CA TRP A 300 -59.28 -31.69 -14.79
C TRP A 300 -59.44 -32.76 -13.70
N LEU A 301 -59.16 -32.44 -12.43
CA LEU A 301 -59.39 -33.34 -11.29
C LEU A 301 -60.89 -33.54 -10.99
N SER A 302 -61.70 -32.49 -11.13
CA SER A 302 -63.16 -32.59 -10.98
C SER A 302 -63.83 -33.25 -12.19
N LEU A 303 -63.30 -33.04 -13.41
CA LEU A 303 -63.80 -33.70 -14.61
C LEU A 303 -63.55 -35.22 -14.57
N GLU A 304 -62.41 -35.68 -14.04
CA GLU A 304 -62.15 -37.11 -13.81
C GLU A 304 -63.22 -37.72 -12.88
N ARG A 305 -63.46 -37.10 -11.72
CA ARG A 305 -64.49 -37.54 -10.76
C ARG A 305 -65.89 -37.54 -11.37
N ALA A 306 -66.24 -36.52 -12.15
CA ALA A 306 -67.53 -36.43 -12.82
C ALA A 306 -67.70 -37.54 -13.88
N LEU A 307 -66.67 -37.83 -14.68
CA LEU A 307 -66.70 -38.89 -15.69
C LEU A 307 -66.70 -40.30 -15.06
N GLU A 308 -65.94 -40.52 -13.98
CA GLU A 308 -66.00 -41.75 -13.17
C GLU A 308 -67.39 -41.95 -12.54
N GLY A 309 -68.00 -40.86 -12.03
CA GLY A 309 -69.37 -40.86 -11.52
C GLY A 309 -70.42 -41.20 -12.59
N ILE A 310 -70.27 -40.64 -13.80
CA ILE A 310 -71.10 -40.99 -14.97
C ILE A 310 -70.90 -42.46 -15.37
N GLU A 311 -69.67 -42.96 -15.36
CA GLU A 311 -69.41 -44.38 -15.67
C GLU A 311 -70.01 -45.31 -14.60
N ALA A 312 -69.94 -44.94 -13.32
CA ALA A 312 -70.60 -45.68 -12.24
C ALA A 312 -72.13 -45.69 -12.40
N GLN A 313 -72.75 -44.54 -12.71
CA GLN A 313 -74.19 -44.47 -13.03
C GLN A 313 -74.55 -45.27 -14.28
N LEU A 314 -73.68 -45.31 -15.29
CA LEU A 314 -73.89 -46.10 -16.51
C LEU A 314 -73.83 -47.62 -16.26
N ARG A 315 -72.98 -48.06 -15.33
CA ARG A 315 -72.86 -49.45 -14.91
C ARG A 315 -73.99 -49.92 -13.98
N SER A 316 -74.89 -49.03 -13.56
CA SER A 316 -76.06 -49.36 -12.73
C SER A 316 -76.99 -50.40 -13.37
N GLU A 317 -77.69 -51.19 -12.55
CA GLU A 317 -78.56 -52.26 -13.05
C GLU A 317 -79.82 -51.69 -13.72
N GLU A 318 -80.29 -50.52 -13.27
CA GLU A 318 -81.41 -49.76 -13.82
C GLU A 318 -81.16 -49.30 -15.25
N VAL A 319 -79.96 -48.76 -15.53
CA VAL A 319 -79.60 -48.27 -16.88
C VAL A 319 -79.38 -49.45 -17.84
N ASN A 320 -78.75 -50.53 -17.38
CA ASN A 320 -78.62 -51.76 -18.17
C ASN A 320 -79.99 -52.37 -18.50
N MET A 321 -80.93 -52.38 -17.55
CA MET A 321 -82.29 -52.87 -17.77
C MET A 321 -83.07 -52.02 -18.81
N VAL A 322 -82.86 -50.70 -18.86
CA VAL A 322 -83.38 -49.83 -19.93
C VAL A 322 -82.80 -50.22 -21.30
N MET A 323 -81.48 -50.46 -21.38
CA MET A 323 -80.82 -50.84 -22.63
C MET A 323 -81.30 -52.20 -23.14
N ASP A 324 -81.51 -53.17 -22.25
CA ASP A 324 -82.00 -54.50 -22.62
C ASP A 324 -83.48 -54.49 -23.02
N CYS A 325 -84.32 -53.63 -22.43
CA CYS A 325 -85.69 -53.38 -22.90
C CYS A 325 -85.71 -52.87 -24.34
N LEU A 326 -84.89 -51.87 -24.66
CA LEU A 326 -84.80 -51.29 -26.01
C LEU A 326 -84.22 -52.29 -27.03
N ARG A 327 -83.27 -53.13 -26.61
CA ARG A 327 -82.69 -54.21 -27.42
C ARG A 327 -83.72 -55.29 -27.74
N ASN A 328 -84.50 -55.74 -26.75
CA ASN A 328 -85.58 -56.71 -26.93
C ASN A 328 -86.69 -56.18 -27.88
N ALA A 329 -87.01 -54.89 -27.77
CA ALA A 329 -87.94 -54.20 -28.67
C ALA A 329 -87.38 -53.91 -30.08
N LYS A 330 -86.22 -54.48 -30.45
CA LYS A 330 -85.51 -54.28 -31.73
C LYS A 330 -85.13 -52.83 -32.05
N ARG A 331 -85.11 -51.92 -31.06
CA ARG A 331 -84.74 -50.51 -31.24
C ARG A 331 -83.23 -50.30 -31.16
N PHE A 332 -82.48 -51.08 -31.96
CA PHE A 332 -81.02 -51.15 -31.91
C PHE A 332 -80.34 -49.80 -32.17
N HIS A 333 -80.93 -48.92 -33.00
CA HIS A 333 -80.38 -47.59 -33.25
C HIS A 333 -80.21 -46.77 -31.97
N ALA A 334 -81.13 -46.85 -31.00
CA ALA A 334 -81.04 -46.11 -29.74
C ALA A 334 -79.88 -46.61 -28.88
N THR A 335 -79.72 -47.94 -28.75
CA THR A 335 -78.68 -48.56 -27.93
C THR A 335 -77.29 -48.44 -28.56
N VAL A 336 -77.18 -48.46 -29.90
CA VAL A 336 -75.92 -48.27 -30.62
C VAL A 336 -75.51 -46.79 -30.64
N SER A 337 -76.46 -45.88 -30.92
CA SER A 337 -76.27 -44.43 -30.80
C SER A 337 -75.82 -44.05 -29.39
N PHE A 338 -76.43 -44.60 -28.34
CA PHE A 338 -76.02 -44.32 -26.97
C PHE A 338 -74.54 -44.67 -26.68
N ILE A 339 -74.04 -45.82 -27.17
CA ILE A 339 -72.65 -46.24 -26.95
C ILE A 339 -71.67 -45.44 -27.82
N ALA A 340 -72.06 -45.04 -29.04
CA ALA A 340 -71.20 -44.31 -29.97
C ALA A 340 -71.20 -42.79 -29.73
N ASP A 341 -72.36 -42.17 -29.50
CA ASP A 341 -72.55 -40.71 -29.49
C ASP A 341 -72.27 -40.08 -28.11
N THR A 342 -72.10 -40.86 -27.05
CA THR A 342 -71.77 -40.31 -25.72
C THR A 342 -70.34 -39.78 -25.62
N GLY A 343 -69.40 -40.33 -26.40
CA GLY A 343 -67.97 -39.95 -26.37
C GLY A 343 -67.28 -40.20 -25.03
N LEU A 344 -67.92 -40.94 -24.12
CA LEU A 344 -67.49 -41.10 -22.72
C LEU A 344 -66.10 -41.73 -22.63
N LYS A 345 -65.86 -42.83 -23.37
CA LYS A 345 -64.56 -43.52 -23.35
C LYS A 345 -63.42 -42.61 -23.80
N ASP A 346 -63.59 -41.88 -24.90
CA ASP A 346 -62.56 -40.99 -25.43
C ASP A 346 -62.27 -39.82 -24.47
N ALA A 347 -63.32 -39.26 -23.86
CA ALA A 347 -63.19 -38.23 -22.83
C ALA A 347 -62.45 -38.73 -21.58
N THR A 348 -62.85 -39.87 -21.01
CA THR A 348 -62.19 -40.49 -19.85
C THR A 348 -60.73 -40.83 -20.15
N ASP A 349 -60.44 -41.38 -21.34
CA ASP A 349 -59.07 -41.65 -21.79
C ASP A 349 -58.22 -40.37 -21.86
N ILE A 350 -58.76 -39.28 -22.41
CA ILE A 350 -58.08 -37.98 -22.49
C ILE A 350 -57.85 -37.40 -21.10
N VAL A 351 -58.85 -37.45 -20.21
CA VAL A 351 -58.77 -36.90 -18.86
C VAL A 351 -57.76 -37.66 -18.00
N HIS A 352 -57.79 -38.99 -17.95
CA HIS A 352 -56.75 -39.78 -17.27
C HIS A 352 -55.35 -39.49 -17.82
N LYS A 353 -55.21 -39.33 -19.15
CA LYS A 353 -53.94 -38.97 -19.80
C LYS A 353 -53.46 -37.57 -19.40
N TYR A 354 -54.34 -36.61 -19.19
CA TYR A 354 -53.99 -35.26 -18.73
C TYR A 354 -53.75 -35.20 -17.21
N ASN A 355 -54.47 -35.97 -16.40
CA ASN A 355 -54.27 -36.02 -14.96
C ASN A 355 -52.94 -36.65 -14.54
N GLN A 356 -52.22 -37.34 -15.42
CA GLN A 356 -50.79 -37.66 -15.21
C GLN A 356 -49.91 -36.41 -14.99
N LEU A 357 -50.32 -35.25 -15.52
CA LEU A 357 -49.68 -33.94 -15.32
C LEU A 357 -50.36 -33.12 -14.21
N MET A 358 -51.70 -33.14 -14.10
CA MET A 358 -52.43 -32.29 -13.15
C MET A 358 -52.49 -32.85 -11.72
N LYS A 359 -52.36 -34.18 -11.55
CA LYS A 359 -52.31 -34.82 -10.23
C LYS A 359 -50.97 -34.54 -9.55
N ASP A 360 -51.04 -34.29 -8.24
CA ASP A 360 -49.91 -33.99 -7.34
C ASP A 360 -49.09 -32.76 -7.78
N PHE A 361 -49.73 -31.78 -8.41
CA PHE A 361 -49.06 -30.58 -8.92
C PHE A 361 -48.70 -29.59 -7.77
N PRO A 362 -47.42 -29.20 -7.60
CA PRO A 362 -46.94 -28.45 -6.41
C PRO A 362 -47.20 -26.93 -6.49
N LEU A 363 -48.42 -26.50 -6.83
CA LEU A 363 -48.77 -25.08 -6.91
C LEU A 363 -49.06 -24.45 -5.53
N ASN A 364 -49.51 -25.25 -4.56
CA ASN A 364 -49.80 -24.79 -3.21
C ASN A 364 -48.56 -24.27 -2.47
N GLU A 365 -47.37 -24.79 -2.79
CA GLU A 365 -46.10 -24.33 -2.22
C GLU A 365 -45.80 -22.88 -2.64
N LEU A 366 -46.05 -22.53 -3.91
CA LEU A 366 -45.92 -21.16 -4.40
C LEU A 366 -46.95 -20.21 -3.77
N LEU A 367 -48.22 -20.62 -3.65
CA LEU A 367 -49.28 -19.75 -3.08
C LEU A 367 -49.14 -19.55 -1.55
N SER A 368 -48.55 -20.51 -0.85
CA SER A 368 -48.29 -20.44 0.60
C SER A 368 -46.92 -19.85 0.94
N ALA A 369 -46.08 -19.54 -0.06
CA ALA A 369 -44.77 -18.95 0.18
C ALA A 369 -44.87 -17.54 0.78
N THR A 370 -44.25 -17.38 1.95
CA THR A 370 -44.06 -16.09 2.65
C THR A 370 -42.70 -15.45 2.38
N ASP A 371 -41.74 -16.25 1.91
CA ASP A 371 -40.32 -15.89 1.82
C ASP A 371 -39.83 -16.01 0.38
N LEU A 372 -38.93 -15.11 -0.03
CA LEU A 372 -38.33 -15.11 -1.36
C LEU A 372 -37.64 -16.45 -1.71
N ASP A 373 -36.95 -17.07 -0.75
CA ASP A 373 -36.25 -18.35 -0.98
C ASP A 373 -37.25 -19.50 -1.23
N LYS A 374 -38.39 -19.54 -0.52
CA LYS A 374 -39.46 -20.52 -0.75
C LYS A 374 -40.14 -20.34 -2.11
N ILE A 375 -40.30 -19.09 -2.58
CA ILE A 375 -40.78 -18.81 -3.94
C ILE A 375 -39.80 -19.43 -4.97
N GLN A 376 -38.49 -19.28 -4.76
CA GLN A 376 -37.47 -19.85 -5.63
C GLN A 376 -37.54 -21.38 -5.69
N GLU A 377 -37.63 -22.04 -4.52
CA GLU A 377 -37.76 -23.50 -4.43
C GLU A 377 -39.04 -24.01 -5.09
N SER A 378 -40.17 -23.34 -4.84
CA SER A 378 -41.48 -23.67 -5.43
C SER A 378 -41.44 -23.61 -6.97
N LEU A 379 -40.78 -22.60 -7.56
CA LEU A 379 -40.61 -22.52 -9.01
C LEU A 379 -39.83 -23.72 -9.57
N VAL A 380 -38.73 -24.13 -8.91
CA VAL A 380 -37.94 -25.30 -9.32
C VAL A 380 -38.77 -26.59 -9.24
N LEU A 381 -39.59 -26.74 -8.20
CA LEU A 381 -40.47 -27.90 -8.03
C LEU A 381 -41.59 -27.93 -9.09
N ILE A 382 -42.23 -26.80 -9.36
CA ILE A 382 -43.27 -26.65 -10.41
C ILE A 382 -42.71 -26.98 -11.79
N PHE A 383 -41.61 -26.34 -12.21
CA PHE A 383 -41.03 -26.58 -13.54
C PHE A 383 -40.39 -27.98 -13.64
N GLY A 384 -39.82 -28.52 -12.55
CA GLY A 384 -39.37 -29.91 -12.48
C GLY A 384 -40.50 -30.90 -12.68
N HIS A 385 -41.68 -30.65 -12.09
CA HIS A 385 -42.88 -31.46 -12.30
C HIS A 385 -43.36 -31.39 -13.75
N ILE A 386 -43.53 -30.18 -14.31
CA ILE A 386 -43.93 -29.97 -15.71
C ILE A 386 -42.96 -30.67 -16.67
N ASN A 387 -41.66 -30.41 -16.56
CA ASN A 387 -40.65 -30.93 -17.50
C ASN A 387 -40.53 -32.46 -17.46
N ARG A 388 -40.80 -33.09 -16.31
CA ARG A 388 -40.81 -34.56 -16.18
C ARG A 388 -42.13 -35.17 -16.68
N LYS A 389 -43.27 -34.61 -16.30
CA LYS A 389 -44.60 -35.17 -16.63
C LYS A 389 -45.03 -34.89 -18.07
N LEU A 390 -44.72 -33.72 -18.64
CA LEU A 390 -45.09 -33.36 -20.03
C LEU A 390 -44.47 -34.30 -21.08
N LYS A 391 -43.33 -34.94 -20.77
CA LYS A 391 -42.73 -35.97 -21.61
C LYS A 391 -43.51 -37.29 -21.62
N LEU A 392 -44.27 -37.56 -20.56
CA LEU A 392 -45.05 -38.78 -20.34
C LEU A 392 -46.51 -38.61 -20.77
N SER A 393 -47.15 -37.49 -20.38
CA SER A 393 -48.56 -37.21 -20.68
C SER A 393 -48.75 -36.57 -22.06
N PRO A 394 -49.73 -36.99 -22.87
CA PRO A 394 -50.02 -36.39 -24.19
C PRO A 394 -50.71 -35.02 -24.10
N TYR A 395 -50.41 -34.22 -23.07
CA TYR A 395 -50.99 -32.89 -22.88
C TYR A 395 -50.59 -31.94 -24.04
N PRO A 396 -51.53 -31.19 -24.65
CA PRO A 396 -51.24 -30.37 -25.82
C PRO A 396 -50.34 -29.18 -25.49
N ILE A 397 -49.29 -28.97 -26.29
CA ILE A 397 -48.36 -27.85 -26.09
C ILE A 397 -49.09 -26.50 -26.17
N ARG A 398 -50.15 -26.39 -27.01
CA ARG A 398 -51.01 -25.19 -27.08
C ARG A 398 -51.72 -24.85 -25.76
N ARG A 399 -52.03 -25.81 -24.89
CA ARG A 399 -52.58 -25.55 -23.53
C ARG A 399 -51.49 -25.42 -22.47
N ALA A 400 -50.30 -25.97 -22.71
CA ALA A 400 -49.15 -25.84 -21.81
C ALA A 400 -48.58 -24.41 -21.79
N LEU A 401 -48.55 -23.69 -22.91
CA LEU A 401 -48.04 -22.31 -22.93
C LEU A 401 -48.88 -21.35 -22.06
N PRO A 402 -50.22 -21.26 -22.19
CA PRO A 402 -51.02 -20.39 -21.33
C PRO A 402 -51.04 -20.86 -19.87
N LEU A 403 -50.87 -22.15 -19.58
CA LEU A 403 -50.71 -22.64 -18.20
C LEU A 403 -49.44 -22.06 -17.55
N VAL A 404 -48.33 -21.98 -18.29
CA VAL A 404 -47.10 -21.34 -17.81
C VAL A 404 -47.25 -19.82 -17.70
N GLU A 405 -48.06 -19.20 -18.56
CA GLU A 405 -48.43 -17.77 -18.41
C GLU A 405 -49.30 -17.53 -17.17
N ALA A 406 -50.22 -18.44 -16.84
CA ALA A 406 -51.01 -18.40 -15.60
C ALA A 406 -50.12 -18.59 -14.35
N ILE A 407 -49.20 -19.56 -14.36
CA ILE A 407 -48.17 -19.71 -13.30
C ILE A 407 -47.32 -18.44 -13.18
N SER A 408 -47.05 -17.73 -14.28
CA SER A 408 -46.37 -16.43 -14.23
C SER A 408 -47.22 -15.30 -13.63
N ARG A 409 -48.56 -15.39 -13.65
CA ARG A 409 -49.45 -14.46 -12.92
C ARG A 409 -49.43 -14.79 -11.43
N ASP A 410 -49.65 -16.06 -11.09
CA ASP A 410 -49.60 -16.55 -9.72
C ASP A 410 -48.23 -16.22 -9.05
N PHE A 411 -47.12 -16.39 -9.76
CA PHE A 411 -45.78 -15.96 -9.31
C PHE A 411 -45.64 -14.45 -9.15
N ASN A 412 -46.17 -13.65 -10.10
CA ASN A 412 -46.14 -12.18 -10.02
C ASN A 412 -46.85 -11.68 -8.75
N ASP A 413 -48.03 -12.22 -8.48
CA ASP A 413 -48.91 -11.74 -7.42
C ASP A 413 -48.37 -12.15 -6.04
N GLN A 414 -47.79 -13.35 -5.93
CA GLN A 414 -47.05 -13.77 -4.74
C GLN A 414 -45.79 -12.93 -4.50
N LEU A 415 -45.04 -12.61 -5.56
CA LEU A 415 -43.85 -11.78 -5.46
C LEU A 415 -44.19 -10.35 -5.04
N LEU A 416 -45.27 -9.76 -5.58
CA LEU A 416 -45.81 -8.47 -5.14
C LEU A 416 -46.21 -8.53 -3.66
N ARG A 417 -46.99 -9.53 -3.23
CA ARG A 417 -47.41 -9.69 -1.83
C ARG A 417 -46.22 -9.68 -0.86
N VAL A 418 -45.18 -10.46 -1.16
CA VAL A 418 -43.96 -10.51 -0.33
C VAL A 418 -43.19 -9.19 -0.39
N LEU A 419 -42.96 -8.61 -1.57
CA LEU A 419 -42.17 -7.37 -1.70
C LEU A 419 -42.86 -6.15 -1.06
N THR A 420 -44.18 -6.02 -1.18
CA THR A 420 -44.94 -4.94 -0.55
C THR A 420 -44.89 -5.04 0.98
N SER A 421 -44.92 -6.26 1.54
CA SER A 421 -44.79 -6.47 3.00
C SER A 421 -43.48 -5.92 3.59
N HIS A 422 -42.40 -5.89 2.80
CA HIS A 422 -41.10 -5.39 3.24
C HIS A 422 -40.97 -3.86 3.25
N ARG A 423 -41.95 -3.10 2.73
CA ARG A 423 -41.95 -1.63 2.61
C ARG A 423 -40.59 -1.08 2.09
N LEU A 424 -40.17 -1.53 0.90
CA LEU A 424 -38.82 -1.31 0.34
C LEU A 424 -38.22 0.12 0.49
N PRO A 425 -38.96 1.23 0.32
CA PRO A 425 -38.41 2.59 0.48
C PRO A 425 -37.99 2.96 1.91
N PHE A 426 -38.46 2.23 2.90
CA PHE A 426 -38.14 2.48 4.31
C PHE A 426 -36.93 1.66 4.80
N GLN A 427 -36.49 0.67 4.02
CA GLN A 427 -35.39 -0.21 4.40
C GLN A 427 -34.01 0.45 4.23
N PRO A 428 -33.05 0.15 5.12
CA PRO A 428 -31.63 0.47 4.91
C PRO A 428 -31.11 -0.15 3.61
N TYR A 429 -30.14 0.52 2.97
CA TYR A 429 -29.62 0.13 1.66
C TYR A 429 -29.13 -1.33 1.60
N ASP A 430 -28.39 -1.81 2.61
CA ASP A 430 -27.87 -3.18 2.62
C ASP A 430 -28.97 -4.25 2.64
N THR A 431 -30.04 -4.02 3.42
CA THR A 431 -31.21 -4.91 3.47
C THR A 431 -31.95 -4.88 2.13
N PHE A 432 -32.15 -3.69 1.57
CA PHE A 432 -32.79 -3.48 0.28
C PHE A 432 -32.01 -4.16 -0.88
N GLU A 433 -30.69 -3.99 -0.95
CA GLU A 433 -29.83 -4.55 -1.99
C GLU A 433 -29.74 -6.08 -1.88
N ARG A 434 -29.80 -6.63 -0.66
CA ARG A 434 -29.94 -8.08 -0.44
C ARG A 434 -31.28 -8.61 -0.95
N LEU A 435 -32.39 -7.99 -0.56
CA LEU A 435 -33.75 -8.40 -0.96
C LEU A 435 -33.94 -8.33 -2.48
N LEU A 436 -33.58 -7.21 -3.13
CA LEU A 436 -33.66 -7.11 -4.59
C LEU A 436 -32.58 -7.94 -5.30
N GLY A 437 -31.47 -8.25 -4.64
CA GLY A 437 -30.48 -9.23 -5.09
C GLY A 437 -31.05 -10.65 -5.17
N GLN A 438 -31.77 -11.09 -4.12
CA GLN A 438 -32.51 -12.35 -4.10
C GLN A 438 -33.61 -12.35 -5.17
N THR A 439 -34.44 -11.30 -5.22
CA THR A 439 -35.51 -11.12 -6.23
C THR A 439 -34.97 -11.24 -7.67
N MET A 440 -33.84 -10.60 -7.97
CA MET A 440 -33.19 -10.70 -9.28
C MET A 440 -32.55 -12.08 -9.55
N THR A 441 -32.26 -12.85 -8.51
CA THR A 441 -31.84 -14.25 -8.63
C THR A 441 -33.03 -15.15 -8.95
N ILE A 442 -34.18 -14.92 -8.31
CA ILE A 442 -35.44 -15.62 -8.60
C ILE A 442 -35.85 -15.40 -10.06
N PHE A 443 -35.83 -14.16 -10.55
CA PHE A 443 -36.11 -13.89 -11.97
C PHE A 443 -35.14 -14.62 -12.91
N ARG A 444 -33.85 -14.76 -12.56
CA ARG A 444 -32.91 -15.58 -13.35
C ARG A 444 -33.24 -17.06 -13.29
N THR A 445 -33.66 -17.59 -12.14
CA THR A 445 -34.10 -18.99 -12.05
C THR A 445 -35.34 -19.23 -12.91
N TRP A 446 -36.30 -18.30 -12.96
CA TRP A 446 -37.40 -18.36 -13.93
C TRP A 446 -36.89 -18.36 -15.38
N ASP A 447 -35.98 -17.43 -15.72
CA ASP A 447 -35.40 -17.33 -17.07
C ASP A 447 -34.62 -18.59 -17.50
N ASP A 448 -34.06 -19.35 -16.56
CA ASP A 448 -33.39 -20.63 -16.86
C ASP A 448 -34.38 -21.81 -16.92
N LEU A 449 -35.34 -21.88 -15.99
CA LEU A 449 -36.40 -22.89 -16.00
C LEU A 449 -37.30 -22.78 -17.25
N ILE A 450 -37.57 -21.56 -17.74
CA ILE A 450 -38.32 -21.37 -19.00
C ILE A 450 -37.51 -21.79 -20.22
N LYS A 451 -36.18 -21.63 -20.23
CA LYS A 451 -35.31 -22.18 -21.30
C LYS A 451 -35.37 -23.71 -21.31
N GLU A 452 -35.28 -24.34 -20.14
CA GLU A 452 -35.45 -25.80 -20.01
C GLU A 452 -36.83 -26.25 -20.51
N PHE A 453 -37.89 -25.58 -20.08
CA PHE A 453 -39.25 -25.86 -20.53
C PHE A 453 -39.41 -25.70 -22.05
N THR A 454 -38.89 -24.62 -22.66
CA THR A 454 -38.97 -24.46 -24.13
C THR A 454 -38.18 -25.52 -24.89
N ASN A 455 -37.06 -26.01 -24.34
CA ASN A 455 -36.32 -27.14 -24.90
C ASN A 455 -37.11 -28.45 -24.79
N VAL A 456 -37.74 -28.72 -23.64
CA VAL A 456 -38.63 -29.87 -23.46
C VAL A 456 -39.84 -29.80 -24.38
N ALA A 457 -40.49 -28.64 -24.49
CA ALA A 457 -41.62 -28.42 -25.41
C ALA A 457 -41.23 -28.71 -26.86
N ARG A 458 -40.09 -28.17 -27.34
CA ARG A 458 -39.54 -28.48 -28.69
C ARG A 458 -39.25 -29.97 -28.88
N GLU A 459 -38.66 -30.63 -27.88
CA GLU A 459 -38.40 -32.08 -27.90
C GLU A 459 -39.70 -32.87 -28.07
N VAL A 460 -40.75 -32.48 -27.33
CA VAL A 460 -42.08 -33.10 -27.38
C VAL A 460 -42.80 -32.83 -28.71
N THR A 461 -42.77 -31.60 -29.24
CA THR A 461 -43.33 -31.29 -30.58
C THR A 461 -42.69 -32.18 -31.64
N ARG A 462 -41.36 -32.31 -31.60
CA ARG A 462 -40.60 -33.15 -32.55
C ARG A 462 -40.93 -34.63 -32.39
N LYS A 463 -41.04 -35.14 -31.16
CA LYS A 463 -41.38 -36.54 -30.88
C LYS A 463 -42.81 -36.91 -31.28
N ARG A 464 -43.76 -35.97 -31.21
CA ARG A 464 -45.18 -36.20 -31.53
C ARG A 464 -45.58 -35.84 -32.96
N SER A 465 -44.67 -35.28 -33.76
CA SER A 465 -44.97 -34.76 -35.11
C SER A 465 -46.16 -33.77 -35.14
N GLU A 466 -46.35 -33.00 -34.06
CA GLU A 466 -47.38 -31.97 -34.00
C GLU A 466 -47.08 -30.84 -35.01
N LYS A 467 -48.13 -30.23 -35.58
CA LYS A 467 -47.98 -29.07 -36.48
C LYS A 467 -47.18 -27.97 -35.78
N PHE A 468 -46.25 -27.34 -36.49
CA PHE A 468 -45.37 -26.31 -35.93
C PHE A 468 -46.19 -25.20 -35.24
N ILE A 469 -45.87 -24.96 -33.97
CA ILE A 469 -46.47 -23.92 -33.13
C ILE A 469 -45.34 -22.98 -32.71
N PRO A 470 -45.49 -21.65 -32.84
CA PRO A 470 -44.53 -20.71 -32.29
C PRO A 470 -44.56 -20.80 -30.75
N ILE A 471 -43.50 -21.37 -30.17
CA ILE A 471 -43.31 -21.42 -28.72
C ILE A 471 -42.83 -20.04 -28.26
N LYS A 472 -43.78 -19.18 -27.90
CA LYS A 472 -43.55 -17.89 -27.23
C LYS A 472 -44.45 -17.84 -26.00
N VAL A 473 -43.84 -17.58 -24.85
CA VAL A 473 -44.51 -17.35 -23.56
C VAL A 473 -44.29 -15.88 -23.23
N VAL A 474 -45.34 -15.16 -22.85
CA VAL A 474 -45.27 -13.77 -22.39
C VAL A 474 -45.43 -13.75 -20.87
N PRO A 475 -44.34 -13.68 -20.08
CA PRO A 475 -44.44 -13.67 -18.62
C PRO A 475 -45.09 -12.37 -18.12
N ALA A 476 -46.08 -12.49 -17.23
CA ALA A 476 -46.77 -11.35 -16.63
C ALA A 476 -45.82 -10.48 -15.79
N HIS A 477 -44.87 -11.12 -15.09
CA HIS A 477 -43.91 -10.44 -14.22
C HIS A 477 -42.82 -9.66 -14.95
N ALA A 478 -42.77 -9.65 -16.29
CA ALA A 478 -41.68 -9.00 -17.04
C ALA A 478 -41.59 -7.50 -16.73
N LYS A 479 -42.74 -6.82 -16.66
CA LYS A 479 -42.78 -5.38 -16.31
C LYS A 479 -42.30 -5.14 -14.87
N LEU A 480 -42.65 -6.03 -13.93
CA LEU A 480 -42.17 -5.98 -12.55
C LEU A 480 -40.65 -6.25 -12.47
N GLN A 481 -40.11 -7.16 -13.27
CA GLN A 481 -38.68 -7.43 -13.38
C GLN A 481 -37.90 -6.19 -13.88
N GLU A 482 -38.43 -5.50 -14.89
CA GLU A 482 -37.87 -4.22 -15.37
C GLU A 482 -37.94 -3.14 -14.29
N ARG A 483 -39.09 -3.02 -13.61
CA ARG A 483 -39.31 -2.09 -12.51
C ARG A 483 -38.36 -2.30 -11.33
N VAL A 484 -38.19 -3.55 -10.87
CA VAL A 484 -37.27 -3.93 -9.80
C VAL A 484 -35.81 -3.68 -10.21
N ARG A 485 -35.44 -4.01 -11.45
CA ARG A 485 -34.10 -3.72 -12.00
C ARG A 485 -33.81 -2.22 -12.01
N TYR A 486 -34.79 -1.41 -12.42
CA TYR A 486 -34.71 0.05 -12.41
C TYR A 486 -34.55 0.61 -10.99
N LEU A 487 -35.45 0.21 -10.08
CA LEU A 487 -35.46 0.64 -8.69
C LEU A 487 -34.13 0.35 -7.97
N ARG A 488 -33.56 -0.83 -8.22
CA ARG A 488 -32.26 -1.22 -7.63
C ARG A 488 -31.14 -0.29 -8.07
N GLU A 489 -31.03 -0.01 -9.37
CA GLU A 489 -29.99 0.88 -9.90
C GLU A 489 -30.23 2.34 -9.50
N TRP A 490 -31.48 2.80 -9.49
CA TRP A 490 -31.88 4.13 -9.00
C TRP A 490 -31.51 4.32 -7.52
N ARG A 491 -31.85 3.36 -6.65
CA ARG A 491 -31.55 3.42 -5.21
C ARG A 491 -30.04 3.35 -4.93
N LYS A 492 -29.29 2.62 -5.74
CA LYS A 492 -27.81 2.59 -5.71
C LYS A 492 -27.20 3.92 -6.15
N GLN A 493 -27.75 4.60 -7.16
CA GLN A 493 -27.32 5.95 -7.57
C GLN A 493 -27.71 7.03 -6.55
N HIS A 494 -28.77 6.79 -5.77
CA HIS A 494 -29.12 7.60 -4.60
C HIS A 494 -28.13 7.39 -3.44
N GLU A 495 -27.85 6.13 -3.07
CA GLU A 495 -26.92 5.80 -2.00
C GLU A 495 -25.51 6.34 -2.29
N GLN A 496 -25.04 6.23 -3.54
CA GLN A 496 -23.79 6.84 -3.98
C GLN A 496 -23.79 8.36 -3.77
N LEU A 497 -24.91 9.05 -4.01
CA LEU A 497 -25.01 10.49 -3.77
C LEU A 497 -24.94 10.80 -2.26
N ALA A 498 -25.71 10.09 -1.43
CA ALA A 498 -25.79 10.28 0.03
C ALA A 498 -24.46 9.96 0.75
N VAL A 499 -23.82 8.84 0.42
CA VAL A 499 -22.52 8.44 0.98
C VAL A 499 -21.40 9.41 0.60
N MET A 500 -21.57 10.19 -0.49
CA MET A 500 -20.55 11.14 -0.96
C MET A 500 -20.81 12.57 -0.49
N THR A 501 -22.03 12.93 -0.09
CA THR A 501 -22.32 14.20 0.59
C THR A 501 -21.83 14.17 2.05
N GLY A 502 -22.01 13.08 2.79
CA GLY A 502 -21.58 12.94 4.20
C GLY A 502 -20.11 13.31 4.49
N PRO A 503 -19.11 12.77 3.76
CA PRO A 503 -17.69 13.09 3.95
C PRO A 503 -17.30 14.55 3.69
N THR A 504 -18.19 15.37 3.10
CA THR A 504 -17.88 16.79 2.88
C THR A 504 -17.91 17.62 4.16
N LYS A 505 -18.54 17.14 5.25
CA LYS A 505 -18.46 17.74 6.60
C LYS A 505 -17.07 17.61 7.23
N GLY A 506 -16.34 16.52 6.96
CA GLY A 506 -15.05 16.22 7.58
C GLY A 506 -13.82 16.85 6.92
N LEU A 507 -13.99 17.73 5.92
CA LEU A 507 -12.89 18.20 5.05
C LEU A 507 -12.75 19.73 5.01
N GLY A 508 -12.78 20.36 6.19
CA GLY A 508 -12.07 21.61 6.52
C GLY A 508 -12.49 22.87 5.77
N GLY A 509 -13.29 23.71 6.41
CA GLY A 509 -13.63 25.07 5.97
C GLY A 509 -14.79 25.61 6.79
N MET A 510 -14.54 26.61 7.64
CA MET A 510 -15.56 27.21 8.49
C MET A 510 -16.40 28.21 7.67
N GLU A 511 -17.72 28.03 7.71
CA GLU A 511 -18.80 28.97 7.35
C GLU A 511 -18.76 29.70 5.99
N VAL A 512 -19.83 29.57 5.19
CA VAL A 512 -20.85 30.62 4.94
C VAL A 512 -21.99 29.95 4.14
N GLY A 513 -23.23 30.04 4.65
CA GLY A 513 -24.47 30.04 3.84
C GLY A 513 -24.79 28.86 2.91
N GLY A 514 -24.10 27.73 3.01
CA GLY A 514 -24.42 26.52 2.22
C GLY A 514 -25.45 25.64 2.92
N MET A 515 -26.61 25.46 2.29
CA MET A 515 -27.63 24.47 2.66
C MET A 515 -26.97 23.07 2.82
N ASP A 516 -27.41 22.27 3.79
CA ASP A 516 -26.78 20.97 4.03
C ASP A 516 -27.13 20.01 2.87
N MET A 517 -26.15 19.68 2.04
CA MET A 517 -26.34 18.77 0.91
C MET A 517 -26.84 17.39 1.35
N GLU A 518 -26.54 16.98 2.59
CA GLU A 518 -27.07 15.73 3.17
C GLU A 518 -28.58 15.84 3.43
N GLU A 519 -29.05 17.01 3.88
CA GLU A 519 -30.45 17.31 4.12
C GLU A 519 -31.24 17.45 2.80
N GLU A 520 -30.71 18.17 1.80
CA GLU A 520 -31.33 18.24 0.46
C GLU A 520 -31.50 16.84 -0.19
N VAL A 521 -30.50 15.97 -0.07
CA VAL A 521 -30.58 14.58 -0.58
C VAL A 521 -31.58 13.75 0.20
N LYS A 522 -31.64 13.91 1.52
CA LYS A 522 -32.63 13.23 2.38
C LYS A 522 -34.06 13.68 2.05
N GLU A 523 -34.32 14.98 1.95
CA GLU A 523 -35.64 15.49 1.55
C GLU A 523 -36.04 15.04 0.15
N ALA A 524 -35.11 14.98 -0.80
CA ALA A 524 -35.39 14.41 -2.13
C ALA A 524 -35.85 12.95 -2.02
N TYR A 525 -35.27 12.16 -1.10
CA TYR A 525 -35.69 10.79 -0.85
C TYR A 525 -37.07 10.67 -0.17
N GLU A 526 -37.44 11.62 0.71
CA GLU A 526 -38.76 11.60 1.37
C GLU A 526 -39.92 11.73 0.36
N VAL A 527 -39.72 12.36 -0.81
CA VAL A 527 -40.70 12.37 -1.90
C VAL A 527 -40.99 10.94 -2.38
N MET A 528 -39.97 10.08 -2.45
CA MET A 528 -40.10 8.72 -2.95
C MET A 528 -40.80 7.77 -1.97
N LYS A 529 -40.70 8.02 -0.66
CA LYS A 529 -41.30 7.16 0.38
C LYS A 529 -42.82 7.23 0.46
N ARG A 530 -43.44 8.27 -0.11
CA ARG A 530 -44.89 8.52 -0.05
C ARG A 530 -45.69 7.78 -1.12
N ILE A 531 -45.03 6.98 -1.94
CA ILE A 531 -45.58 6.39 -3.18
C ILE A 531 -45.34 4.89 -3.16
N ASP A 532 -46.31 4.10 -3.62
CA ASP A 532 -46.03 2.68 -3.89
C ASP A 532 -45.14 2.57 -5.13
N VAL A 533 -43.92 2.09 -4.88
CA VAL A 533 -42.89 1.93 -5.88
C VAL A 533 -43.12 0.68 -6.73
N LEU A 534 -43.84 -0.31 -6.21
CA LEU A 534 -44.03 -1.62 -6.83
C LEU A 534 -45.25 -1.66 -7.76
N ASP A 535 -46.12 -0.65 -7.74
CA ASP A 535 -47.21 -0.55 -8.71
C ASP A 535 -46.66 -0.39 -10.14
N VAL A 536 -47.16 -1.24 -11.03
CA VAL A 536 -46.81 -1.32 -12.45
C VAL A 536 -48.04 -1.05 -13.34
N SER A 537 -49.12 -0.54 -12.74
CA SER A 537 -50.25 0.05 -13.45
C SER A 537 -49.81 1.26 -14.29
N THR A 538 -50.66 1.70 -15.22
CA THR A 538 -50.42 2.92 -15.99
C THR A 538 -50.40 4.15 -15.08
N GLU A 539 -51.30 4.21 -14.09
CA GLU A 539 -51.40 5.31 -13.13
C GLU A 539 -50.20 5.35 -12.19
N GLY A 540 -49.79 4.21 -11.61
CA GLY A 540 -48.58 4.10 -10.78
C GLY A 540 -47.29 4.43 -11.54
N THR A 541 -47.25 4.15 -12.84
CA THR A 541 -46.13 4.56 -13.71
C THR A 541 -46.07 6.07 -13.87
N GLU A 542 -47.21 6.75 -14.08
CA GLU A 542 -47.27 8.21 -14.17
C GLU A 542 -46.92 8.89 -12.83
N ILE A 543 -47.45 8.38 -11.71
CA ILE A 543 -47.14 8.86 -10.35
C ILE A 543 -45.63 8.74 -10.07
N TRP A 544 -45.01 7.60 -10.43
CA TRP A 544 -43.56 7.44 -10.32
C TRP A 544 -42.80 8.45 -11.17
N VAL A 545 -43.16 8.65 -12.44
CA VAL A 545 -42.45 9.58 -13.33
C VAL A 545 -42.55 11.02 -12.80
N ALA A 546 -43.70 11.42 -12.26
CA ALA A 546 -43.87 12.72 -11.60
C ALA A 546 -42.94 12.88 -10.38
N ALA A 547 -42.88 11.87 -9.51
CA ALA A 547 -42.01 11.87 -8.33
C ALA A 547 -40.53 11.80 -8.65
N GLU A 548 -40.16 11.02 -9.68
CA GLU A 548 -38.80 10.93 -10.21
C GLU A 548 -38.35 12.28 -10.80
N ASN A 549 -39.23 13.00 -11.50
CA ASN A 549 -38.93 14.36 -11.97
C ASN A 549 -38.69 15.33 -10.79
N ALA A 550 -39.53 15.29 -9.75
CA ALA A 550 -39.34 16.10 -8.55
C ALA A 550 -38.05 15.76 -7.77
N TYR A 551 -37.71 14.47 -7.70
CA TYR A 551 -36.44 13.97 -7.15
C TYR A 551 -35.25 14.48 -7.99
N ASN A 552 -35.31 14.33 -9.31
CA ASN A 552 -34.25 14.74 -10.23
C ASN A 552 -34.03 16.26 -10.24
N GLU A 553 -35.07 17.07 -10.03
CA GLU A 553 -34.94 18.52 -9.90
C GLU A 553 -34.17 18.90 -8.61
N ARG A 554 -34.51 18.29 -7.47
CA ARG A 554 -33.77 18.49 -6.21
C ARG A 554 -32.33 18.01 -6.33
N VAL A 555 -32.11 16.81 -6.87
CA VAL A 555 -30.77 16.25 -7.11
C VAL A 555 -29.96 17.12 -8.07
N ALA A 556 -30.57 17.78 -9.05
CA ALA A 556 -29.87 18.72 -9.93
C ALA A 556 -29.30 19.94 -9.19
N ARG A 557 -29.93 20.39 -8.09
CA ARG A 557 -29.42 21.47 -7.24
C ARG A 557 -28.17 20.99 -6.48
N VAL A 558 -28.24 19.81 -5.88
CA VAL A 558 -27.11 19.14 -5.21
C VAL A 558 -25.95 18.90 -6.20
N GLU A 559 -26.22 18.44 -7.42
CA GLU A 559 -25.21 18.26 -8.48
C GLU A 559 -24.48 19.57 -8.79
N ASN A 560 -25.19 20.70 -8.89
CA ASN A 560 -24.59 22.01 -9.13
C ASN A 560 -23.70 22.47 -7.96
N GLN A 561 -24.12 22.24 -6.71
CA GLN A 561 -23.30 22.53 -5.53
C GLN A 561 -22.03 21.66 -5.48
N ILE A 562 -22.15 20.38 -5.82
CA ILE A 562 -21.01 19.45 -5.96
C ILE A 562 -20.05 19.93 -7.06
N ILE A 563 -20.56 20.35 -8.22
CA ILE A 563 -19.74 20.88 -9.32
C ILE A 563 -18.94 22.10 -8.88
N ALA A 564 -19.54 23.04 -8.14
CA ALA A 564 -18.83 24.19 -7.58
C ALA A 564 -17.69 23.76 -6.64
N ARG A 565 -18.02 22.98 -5.59
CA ARG A 565 -17.03 22.50 -4.61
C ARG A 565 -15.91 21.66 -5.24
N LEU A 566 -16.20 20.92 -6.30
CA LEU A 566 -15.23 20.10 -7.02
C LEU A 566 -14.33 20.95 -7.91
N ARG A 567 -14.85 21.99 -8.57
CA ARG A 567 -14.03 23.00 -9.28
C ARG A 567 -13.09 23.71 -8.32
N ASP A 568 -13.55 24.15 -7.15
CA ASP A 568 -12.70 24.83 -6.16
C ASP A 568 -11.58 23.91 -5.64
N ARG A 569 -11.88 22.62 -5.41
CA ARG A 569 -10.90 21.61 -4.97
C ARG A 569 -9.92 21.18 -6.07
N LEU A 570 -10.29 21.25 -7.35
CA LEU A 570 -9.39 20.98 -8.46
C LEU A 570 -8.54 22.21 -8.81
N GLY A 571 -9.11 23.42 -8.74
CA GLY A 571 -8.38 24.67 -8.92
C GLY A 571 -7.37 24.98 -7.80
N THR A 572 -7.53 24.40 -6.61
CA THR A 572 -6.56 24.52 -5.50
C THR A 572 -5.47 23.44 -5.49
N ALA A 573 -5.61 22.36 -6.27
CA ALA A 573 -4.62 21.29 -6.36
C ALA A 573 -3.40 21.71 -7.20
N ARG A 574 -2.19 21.49 -6.69
CA ARG A 574 -0.94 21.91 -7.38
C ARG A 574 -0.27 20.80 -8.17
N ASN A 575 -0.65 19.55 -7.92
CA ASN A 575 -0.02 18.37 -8.52
C ASN A 575 -1.09 17.40 -9.04
N ALA A 576 -0.84 16.81 -10.21
CA ALA A 576 -1.71 15.77 -10.77
C ALA A 576 -2.00 14.63 -9.76
N ASN A 577 -1.05 14.26 -8.90
CA ASN A 577 -1.27 13.27 -7.84
C ASN A 577 -2.34 13.69 -6.80
N GLU A 578 -2.45 14.98 -6.50
CA GLU A 578 -3.48 15.52 -5.60
C GLU A 578 -4.84 15.54 -6.29
N MET A 579 -4.86 15.95 -7.56
CA MET A 579 -6.05 15.87 -8.41
C MET A 579 -6.54 14.42 -8.52
N PHE A 580 -5.67 13.43 -8.82
CA PHE A 580 -6.05 12.00 -8.82
C PHE A 580 -6.65 11.55 -7.49
N ARG A 581 -6.15 12.05 -6.34
CA ARG A 581 -6.71 11.76 -5.01
C ARG A 581 -8.09 12.38 -4.81
N VAL A 582 -8.35 13.55 -5.36
CA VAL A 582 -9.70 14.18 -5.40
C VAL A 582 -10.61 13.35 -6.30
N PHE A 583 -10.19 13.02 -7.53
CA PHE A 583 -10.94 12.21 -8.47
C PHE A 583 -11.31 10.83 -7.89
N SER A 584 -10.37 10.13 -7.25
CA SER A 584 -10.65 8.81 -6.66
C SER A 584 -11.72 8.83 -5.57
N LYS A 585 -11.87 9.96 -4.86
CA LYS A 585 -12.94 10.15 -3.85
C LYS A 585 -14.29 10.42 -4.49
N PHE A 586 -14.32 11.02 -5.68
CA PHE A 586 -15.55 11.39 -6.39
C PHE A 586 -15.92 10.45 -7.55
N ASN A 587 -15.19 9.33 -7.73
CA ASN A 587 -15.33 8.40 -8.85
C ASN A 587 -16.79 7.93 -9.09
N ALA A 588 -17.52 7.56 -8.04
CA ALA A 588 -18.92 7.13 -8.18
C ALA A 588 -19.90 8.26 -8.62
N LEU A 589 -19.53 9.54 -8.54
CA LEU A 589 -20.32 10.64 -9.10
C LEU A 589 -20.10 10.84 -10.61
N PHE A 590 -19.02 10.30 -11.19
CA PHE A 590 -18.69 10.51 -12.61
C PHE A 590 -19.59 9.74 -13.58
N VAL A 591 -20.49 8.89 -13.05
CA VAL A 591 -21.62 8.30 -13.80
C VAL A 591 -22.61 9.40 -14.23
N ARG A 592 -22.74 10.49 -13.46
CA ARG A 592 -23.71 11.57 -13.69
C ARG A 592 -23.24 12.50 -14.82
N PRO A 593 -24.00 12.67 -15.93
CA PRO A 593 -23.56 13.43 -17.10
C PRO A 593 -23.16 14.89 -16.83
N LYS A 594 -23.87 15.61 -15.94
CA LYS A 594 -23.56 17.01 -15.61
C LYS A 594 -22.21 17.15 -14.91
N ILE A 595 -21.95 16.29 -13.91
CA ILE A 595 -20.69 16.27 -13.17
C ILE A 595 -19.55 15.89 -14.12
N ARG A 596 -19.74 14.86 -14.97
CA ARG A 596 -18.77 14.45 -16.00
C ARG A 596 -18.43 15.58 -16.97
N GLY A 597 -19.43 16.30 -17.50
CA GLY A 597 -19.23 17.43 -18.40
C GLY A 597 -18.47 18.59 -17.75
N ALA A 598 -18.74 18.90 -16.48
CA ALA A 598 -18.04 19.95 -15.74
C ALA A 598 -16.55 19.67 -15.45
N ILE A 599 -16.11 18.41 -15.60
CA ILE A 599 -14.77 17.91 -15.23
C ILE A 599 -13.88 17.64 -16.47
N GLN A 600 -14.47 17.60 -17.67
CA GLN A 600 -13.81 17.23 -18.93
C GLN A 600 -12.51 18.03 -19.24
N GLU A 601 -12.46 19.30 -18.84
CA GLU A 601 -11.27 20.15 -18.93
C GLU A 601 -10.08 19.57 -18.13
N TYR A 602 -10.31 19.23 -16.86
CA TYR A 602 -9.31 18.65 -15.96
C TYR A 602 -8.95 17.20 -16.35
N GLN A 603 -9.86 16.44 -16.96
CA GLN A 603 -9.54 15.10 -17.49
C GLN A 603 -8.40 15.17 -18.50
N THR A 604 -8.43 16.16 -19.40
CA THR A 604 -7.39 16.34 -20.44
C THR A 604 -6.02 16.60 -19.80
N GLN A 605 -5.95 17.50 -18.81
CA GLN A 605 -4.72 17.81 -18.07
C GLN A 605 -4.15 16.57 -17.34
N LEU A 606 -5.01 15.74 -16.74
CA LEU A 606 -4.59 14.51 -16.05
C LEU A 606 -4.09 13.43 -17.01
N ILE A 607 -4.71 13.28 -18.17
CA ILE A 607 -4.28 12.37 -19.21
C ILE A 607 -2.90 12.77 -19.76
N ASP A 608 -2.65 14.07 -19.98
CA ASP A 608 -1.35 14.53 -20.45
C ASP A 608 -0.25 14.40 -19.38
N SER A 609 -0.57 14.61 -18.10
CA SER A 609 0.33 14.29 -16.99
C SER A 609 0.69 12.80 -16.94
N VAL A 610 -0.28 11.90 -17.17
CA VAL A 610 -0.03 10.44 -17.22
C VAL A 610 0.79 10.04 -18.44
N LYS A 611 0.56 10.67 -19.62
CA LYS A 611 1.43 10.49 -20.79
C LYS A 611 2.87 10.89 -20.48
N GLU A 612 3.08 12.00 -19.76
CA GLU A 612 4.43 12.43 -19.39
C GLU A 612 5.09 11.44 -18.41
N ASP A 613 4.36 10.97 -17.40
CA ASP A 613 4.86 9.95 -16.46
C ASP A 613 5.17 8.60 -17.15
N ILE A 614 4.36 8.18 -18.13
CA ILE A 614 4.64 7.00 -18.96
C ILE A 614 5.88 7.22 -19.84
N LYS A 615 6.06 8.41 -20.44
CA LYS A 615 7.29 8.76 -21.16
C LYS A 615 8.51 8.71 -20.23
N ARG A 616 8.41 9.20 -19.00
CA ARG A 616 9.47 9.09 -17.98
C ARG A 616 9.77 7.63 -17.60
N LEU A 617 8.76 6.75 -17.51
CA LEU A 617 8.99 5.31 -17.36
C LEU A 617 9.70 4.70 -18.57
N HIS A 618 9.36 5.16 -19.78
CA HIS A 618 9.94 4.67 -21.02
C HIS A 618 11.41 5.08 -21.17
N GLU A 619 11.77 6.33 -20.83
CA GLU A 619 13.18 6.76 -20.76
C GLU A 619 13.96 6.01 -19.67
N LYS A 620 13.36 5.77 -18.50
CA LYS A 620 13.96 4.90 -17.47
C LYS A 620 14.20 3.48 -17.97
N PHE A 621 13.34 2.94 -18.82
CA PHE A 621 13.55 1.61 -19.41
C PHE A 621 14.65 1.63 -20.49
N LYS A 622 14.69 2.67 -21.34
CA LYS A 622 15.70 2.85 -22.40
C LYS A 622 17.14 2.90 -21.88
N THR A 623 17.40 3.52 -20.73
CA THR A 623 18.75 3.57 -20.14
C THR A 623 19.28 2.20 -19.71
N GLN A 624 18.41 1.18 -19.67
CA GLN A 624 18.66 -0.20 -19.25
C GLN A 624 19.10 -0.32 -17.78
N TYR A 625 18.70 -1.42 -17.15
CA TYR A 625 19.01 -1.67 -15.75
C TYR A 625 20.52 -1.59 -15.45
N ARG A 626 21.40 -2.18 -16.28
CA ARG A 626 22.86 -2.25 -16.05
C ARG A 626 23.57 -0.90 -15.98
N PHE A 627 23.07 0.14 -16.66
CA PHE A 627 23.66 1.48 -16.64
C PHE A 627 22.89 2.44 -15.72
N SER A 628 21.85 1.95 -15.04
CA SER A 628 21.06 2.72 -14.10
C SER A 628 21.63 2.67 -12.68
N GLU A 629 21.42 3.73 -11.90
CA GLU A 629 21.75 3.76 -10.46
C GLU A 629 21.09 2.60 -9.69
N ALA A 630 19.95 2.08 -10.18
CA ALA A 630 19.27 0.93 -9.59
C ALA A 630 20.13 -0.34 -9.58
N TYR A 631 21.07 -0.50 -10.53
CA TYR A 631 22.05 -1.60 -10.50
C TYR A 631 22.96 -1.47 -9.29
N HIS A 632 23.64 -0.34 -9.14
CA HIS A 632 24.53 -0.08 -8.00
C HIS A 632 23.80 -0.16 -6.66
N MET A 633 22.60 0.43 -6.58
CA MET A 633 21.76 0.35 -5.37
C MET A 633 21.32 -1.08 -5.04
N SER A 634 20.99 -1.90 -6.04
CA SER A 634 20.62 -3.29 -5.83
C SER A 634 21.82 -4.15 -5.38
N GLN A 635 23.01 -3.92 -5.96
CA GLN A 635 24.26 -4.58 -5.55
C GLN A 635 24.62 -4.23 -4.10
N MET A 636 24.48 -2.97 -3.70
CA MET A 636 24.63 -2.50 -2.31
C MET A 636 23.58 -3.07 -1.34
N ARG A 637 22.47 -3.62 -1.85
CA ARG A 637 21.40 -4.28 -1.07
C ARG A 637 21.44 -5.81 -1.19
N ASP A 638 22.58 -6.38 -1.61
CA ASP A 638 22.77 -7.82 -1.73
C ASP A 638 21.78 -8.51 -2.69
N LEU A 639 21.27 -7.77 -3.67
CA LEU A 639 20.46 -8.29 -4.77
C LEU A 639 21.38 -8.61 -5.97
N PRO A 640 21.46 -9.88 -6.39
CA PRO A 640 22.14 -10.28 -7.62
C PRO A 640 21.56 -9.63 -8.88
N PRO A 641 22.35 -9.54 -9.96
CA PRO A 641 22.02 -8.71 -11.12
C PRO A 641 20.82 -9.21 -11.93
N ILE A 642 20.47 -10.50 -11.91
CA ILE A 642 19.38 -11.03 -12.74
C ILE A 642 18.06 -10.94 -11.99
N ALA A 643 18.01 -11.37 -10.72
CA ALA A 643 16.90 -11.07 -9.82
C ALA A 643 16.64 -9.56 -9.72
N GLY A 644 17.69 -8.74 -9.64
CA GLY A 644 17.59 -7.29 -9.63
C GLY A 644 16.98 -6.71 -10.91
N ALA A 645 17.41 -7.19 -12.08
CA ALA A 645 16.81 -6.81 -13.37
C ALA A 645 15.32 -7.19 -13.46
N ILE A 646 14.97 -8.39 -12.99
CA ILE A 646 13.58 -8.89 -12.97
C ILE A 646 12.70 -8.07 -12.01
N ILE A 647 13.21 -7.74 -10.82
CA ILE A 647 12.51 -6.88 -9.84
C ILE A 647 12.31 -5.48 -10.42
N TRP A 648 13.33 -4.90 -11.05
CA TRP A 648 13.26 -3.60 -11.69
C TRP A 648 12.23 -3.55 -12.82
N ALA A 649 12.23 -4.54 -13.73
CA ALA A 649 11.25 -4.65 -14.80
C ALA A 649 9.81 -4.83 -14.27
N ARG A 650 9.60 -5.73 -13.30
CA ARG A 650 8.31 -5.90 -12.62
C ARG A 650 7.85 -4.64 -11.87
N GLN A 651 8.78 -3.83 -11.34
CA GLN A 651 8.44 -2.59 -10.67
C GLN A 651 8.00 -1.50 -11.66
N ILE A 652 8.63 -1.44 -12.86
CA ILE A 652 8.16 -0.58 -13.95
C ILE A 652 6.79 -1.06 -14.46
N GLU A 653 6.56 -2.37 -14.61
CA GLU A 653 5.23 -2.92 -14.96
C GLU A 653 4.16 -2.55 -13.91
N ARG A 654 4.46 -2.66 -12.62
CA ARG A 654 3.56 -2.23 -11.53
C ARG A 654 3.26 -0.73 -11.57
N GLN A 655 4.25 0.11 -11.86
CA GLN A 655 4.05 1.54 -12.01
C GLN A 655 3.17 1.84 -13.24
N LEU A 656 3.44 1.21 -14.38
CA LEU A 656 2.60 1.29 -15.58
C LEU A 656 1.15 0.89 -15.30
N LEU A 657 0.92 -0.25 -14.63
CA LEU A 657 -0.43 -0.68 -14.24
C LEU A 657 -1.11 0.30 -13.27
N THR A 658 -0.35 0.92 -12.36
CA THR A 658 -0.86 1.97 -11.47
C THR A 658 -1.27 3.23 -12.26
N TYR A 659 -0.51 3.61 -13.28
CA TYR A 659 -0.86 4.70 -14.18
C TYR A 659 -2.07 4.36 -15.06
N MET A 660 -2.18 3.14 -15.60
CA MET A 660 -3.38 2.68 -16.32
C MET A 660 -4.63 2.71 -15.41
N LYS A 661 -4.50 2.27 -14.15
CA LYS A 661 -5.60 2.37 -13.18
C LYS A 661 -6.01 3.83 -12.92
N ARG A 662 -5.05 4.76 -12.84
CA ARG A 662 -5.36 6.20 -12.72
C ARG A 662 -6.11 6.75 -13.94
N VAL A 663 -5.84 6.24 -15.14
CA VAL A 663 -6.63 6.57 -16.35
C VAL A 663 -8.05 6.02 -16.25
N GLU A 664 -8.21 4.77 -15.79
CA GLU A 664 -9.52 4.17 -15.49
C GLU A 664 -10.29 4.97 -14.42
N ASP A 665 -9.62 5.44 -13.36
CA ASP A 665 -10.22 6.26 -12.30
C ASP A 665 -10.65 7.67 -12.78
N VAL A 666 -10.10 8.19 -13.89
CA VAL A 666 -10.43 9.52 -14.45
C VAL A 666 -11.51 9.45 -15.53
N LEU A 667 -11.46 8.46 -16.41
CA LEU A 667 -12.38 8.32 -17.55
C LEU A 667 -13.50 7.30 -17.29
N GLY A 668 -13.40 6.53 -16.20
CA GLY A 668 -14.32 5.45 -15.85
C GLY A 668 -14.06 4.16 -16.63
N LYS A 669 -14.94 3.17 -16.39
CA LYS A 669 -14.94 1.91 -17.13
C LYS A 669 -15.35 2.18 -18.58
N GLY A 670 -14.46 1.87 -19.53
CA GLY A 670 -14.63 2.24 -20.94
C GLY A 670 -13.71 3.38 -21.42
N TRP A 671 -12.69 3.77 -20.64
CA TRP A 671 -11.64 4.71 -21.08
C TRP A 671 -10.97 4.32 -22.42
N GLU A 672 -10.96 3.02 -22.74
CA GLU A 672 -10.48 2.44 -24.01
C GLU A 672 -11.24 2.93 -25.25
N LEU A 673 -12.49 3.39 -25.10
CA LEU A 673 -13.32 3.93 -26.20
C LEU A 673 -12.96 5.38 -26.56
N TYR A 674 -12.20 6.08 -25.72
CA TYR A 674 -11.71 7.42 -26.02
C TYR A 674 -10.46 7.34 -26.89
N ALA A 675 -10.36 8.20 -27.92
CA ALA A 675 -9.21 8.19 -28.84
C ALA A 675 -7.84 8.31 -28.13
N GLU A 676 -7.75 9.10 -27.05
CA GLU A 676 -6.53 9.23 -26.25
C GLU A 676 -6.29 8.04 -25.31
N GLY A 677 -7.36 7.41 -24.82
CA GLY A 677 -7.29 6.18 -24.03
C GLY A 677 -6.86 4.98 -24.89
N GLN A 678 -7.42 4.83 -26.09
CA GLN A 678 -7.04 3.79 -27.04
C GLN A 678 -5.55 3.86 -27.44
N LYS A 679 -5.04 5.08 -27.70
CA LYS A 679 -3.60 5.31 -27.91
C LYS A 679 -2.79 4.84 -26.70
N LEU A 680 -3.12 5.30 -25.50
CA LEU A 680 -2.45 4.91 -24.26
C LEU A 680 -2.49 3.39 -24.00
N GLN A 681 -3.62 2.73 -24.31
CA GLN A 681 -3.76 1.29 -24.21
C GLN A 681 -2.83 0.56 -25.20
N SER A 682 -2.72 1.06 -26.44
CA SER A 682 -1.81 0.49 -27.45
C SER A 682 -0.33 0.66 -27.06
N GLU A 683 0.05 1.84 -26.56
CA GLU A 683 1.41 2.13 -26.09
C GLU A 683 1.75 1.30 -24.84
N SER A 684 0.83 1.22 -23.88
CA SER A 684 0.98 0.45 -22.64
C SER A 684 1.08 -1.05 -22.90
N THR A 685 0.25 -1.62 -23.79
CA THR A 685 0.34 -3.05 -24.15
C THR A 685 1.60 -3.37 -24.94
N ALA A 686 2.07 -2.47 -25.82
CA ALA A 686 3.35 -2.61 -26.50
C ALA A 686 4.53 -2.52 -25.51
N PHE A 687 4.49 -1.59 -24.56
CA PHE A 687 5.54 -1.44 -23.54
C PHE A 687 5.56 -2.63 -22.57
N ARG A 688 4.39 -3.12 -22.14
CA ARG A 688 4.26 -4.33 -21.31
C ARG A 688 4.85 -5.57 -22.00
N LYS A 689 4.68 -5.74 -23.31
CA LYS A 689 5.35 -6.81 -24.08
C LYS A 689 6.88 -6.70 -24.06
N LYS A 690 7.45 -5.50 -23.90
CA LYS A 690 8.90 -5.28 -23.75
C LYS A 690 9.40 -5.44 -22.31
N LEU A 691 8.50 -5.40 -21.33
CA LEU A 691 8.79 -5.60 -19.89
C LEU A 691 8.70 -7.08 -19.45
N ASP A 692 8.44 -8.02 -20.36
CA ASP A 692 8.43 -9.45 -20.00
C ASP A 692 9.79 -9.90 -19.47
N THR A 693 9.75 -10.59 -18.33
CA THR A 693 10.92 -11.05 -17.58
C THR A 693 11.31 -12.49 -17.92
N ARG A 694 10.49 -13.22 -18.68
CA ARG A 694 10.80 -14.59 -19.13
C ARG A 694 12.10 -14.72 -19.93
N PRO A 695 12.42 -13.86 -20.93
CA PRO A 695 13.67 -14.00 -21.69
C PRO A 695 14.93 -13.83 -20.82
N VAL A 696 14.85 -13.00 -19.78
CA VAL A 696 15.95 -12.80 -18.81
C VAL A 696 16.14 -14.04 -17.94
N TYR A 697 15.04 -14.69 -17.54
CA TYR A 697 15.07 -15.96 -16.80
C TYR A 697 15.60 -17.13 -17.64
N GLU A 698 15.19 -17.22 -18.91
CA GLU A 698 15.65 -18.27 -19.83
C GLU A 698 17.15 -18.14 -20.16
N ALA A 699 17.64 -16.91 -20.37
CA ALA A 699 19.07 -16.65 -20.55
C ALA A 699 19.91 -17.06 -19.32
N TRP A 700 19.43 -16.75 -18.11
CA TRP A 700 20.05 -17.18 -16.85
C TRP A 700 20.10 -18.70 -16.70
N LEU A 701 19.00 -19.38 -17.02
CA LEU A 701 18.92 -20.84 -16.93
C LEU A 701 19.90 -21.52 -17.91
N HIS A 702 20.02 -20.98 -19.12
CA HIS A 702 20.98 -21.44 -20.13
C HIS A 702 22.44 -21.20 -19.73
N ASP A 703 22.74 -20.03 -19.15
CA ASP A 703 24.09 -19.69 -18.67
C ASP A 703 24.53 -20.57 -17.49
N ILE A 704 23.63 -20.95 -16.59
CA ILE A 704 23.93 -21.88 -15.49
C ILE A 704 24.14 -23.30 -16.01
N ASN A 705 23.25 -23.81 -16.86
CA ASN A 705 23.37 -25.18 -17.38
C ASN A 705 24.64 -25.41 -18.22
N ARG A 706 25.29 -24.34 -18.69
CA ARG A 706 26.58 -24.37 -19.40
C ARG A 706 27.81 -24.38 -18.49
N ARG A 707 27.66 -24.10 -17.19
CA ARG A 707 28.78 -24.00 -16.24
C ARG A 707 28.72 -25.16 -15.24
N ASP A 708 29.86 -25.80 -14.99
CA ASP A 708 29.96 -26.68 -13.83
C ASP A 708 30.05 -25.81 -12.56
N MET A 709 28.92 -25.69 -11.88
CA MET A 709 28.78 -24.94 -10.64
C MET A 709 28.86 -25.85 -9.39
N GLY A 710 29.43 -27.05 -9.52
CA GLY A 710 29.62 -27.99 -8.43
C GLY A 710 30.63 -27.49 -7.38
N VAL A 711 30.33 -27.67 -6.10
CA VAL A 711 31.22 -27.29 -4.98
C VAL A 711 32.25 -28.40 -4.73
N ASN A 712 33.02 -28.74 -5.77
CA ASN A 712 33.94 -29.87 -5.81
C ASN A 712 35.37 -29.35 -5.98
N GLY A 713 36.33 -29.82 -5.17
CA GLY A 713 37.74 -29.44 -5.31
C GLY A 713 38.49 -29.24 -3.99
N ARG A 714 39.76 -28.84 -4.06
CA ARG A 714 40.59 -28.52 -2.88
C ARG A 714 40.16 -27.18 -2.26
N LEU A 715 40.43 -26.96 -0.98
CA LEU A 715 40.14 -25.68 -0.29
C LEU A 715 40.95 -24.51 -0.85
N PHE A 716 42.25 -24.73 -1.09
CA PHE A 716 43.17 -23.71 -1.54
C PHE A 716 43.58 -23.92 -3.01
N GLU A 717 43.71 -22.81 -3.72
CA GLU A 717 44.28 -22.69 -5.06
C GLU A 717 45.51 -21.77 -5.00
N ILE A 718 46.50 -22.00 -5.85
CA ILE A 718 47.66 -21.11 -6.00
C ILE A 718 47.45 -20.30 -7.28
N VAL A 719 47.03 -19.04 -7.12
CA VAL A 719 46.77 -18.13 -8.24
C VAL A 719 48.08 -17.44 -8.63
N ARG A 720 48.43 -17.50 -9.93
CA ARG A 720 49.59 -16.80 -10.47
C ARG A 720 49.24 -15.34 -10.75
N LEU A 721 49.88 -14.42 -10.05
CA LEU A 721 49.73 -12.98 -10.29
C LEU A 721 50.39 -12.58 -11.61
N ARG A 722 49.80 -11.59 -12.30
CA ARG A 722 50.32 -11.08 -13.59
C ARG A 722 51.73 -10.48 -13.49
N GLY A 723 52.17 -10.11 -12.28
CA GLY A 723 53.53 -9.63 -11.98
C GLY A 723 54.57 -10.72 -11.66
N GLY A 724 54.22 -12.01 -11.76
CA GLY A 724 55.17 -13.12 -11.58
C GLY A 724 55.18 -13.79 -10.19
N GLY A 725 54.47 -13.24 -9.21
CA GLY A 725 54.26 -13.87 -7.89
C GLY A 725 53.17 -14.95 -7.89
N PHE A 726 53.13 -15.72 -6.81
CA PHE A 726 52.06 -16.69 -6.51
C PHE A 726 51.30 -16.26 -5.25
N GLN A 727 49.97 -16.25 -5.31
CA GLN A 727 49.11 -15.91 -4.19
C GLN A 727 48.28 -17.14 -3.78
N LEU A 728 48.21 -17.41 -2.48
CA LEU A 728 47.25 -18.35 -1.93
C LEU A 728 45.84 -17.74 -2.08
N ALA A 729 44.94 -18.46 -2.73
CA ALA A 729 43.53 -18.13 -2.80
C ALA A 729 42.69 -19.29 -2.27
N VAL A 730 41.45 -19.00 -1.89
CA VAL A 730 40.45 -20.02 -1.60
C VAL A 730 39.75 -20.35 -2.91
N ASN A 731 39.71 -21.64 -3.26
CA ASN A 731 39.06 -22.15 -4.47
C ASN A 731 37.53 -22.14 -4.27
N PHE A 732 36.91 -20.97 -4.40
CA PHE A 732 35.47 -20.81 -4.28
C PHE A 732 34.99 -19.71 -5.24
N ASP A 733 34.37 -20.12 -6.36
CA ASP A 733 33.94 -19.18 -7.41
C ASP A 733 32.89 -18.19 -6.85
N PRO A 734 33.11 -16.87 -6.94
CA PRO A 734 32.11 -15.86 -6.59
C PRO A 734 30.74 -16.05 -7.27
N GLN A 735 30.68 -16.73 -8.42
CA GLN A 735 29.43 -17.07 -9.10
C GLN A 735 28.59 -18.10 -8.34
N ILE A 736 29.20 -18.95 -7.49
CA ILE A 736 28.46 -19.86 -6.60
C ILE A 736 27.69 -19.04 -5.54
N ILE A 737 28.27 -17.90 -5.11
CA ILE A 737 27.60 -16.95 -4.18
C ILE A 737 26.42 -16.27 -4.87
N THR A 738 26.58 -15.83 -6.12
CA THR A 738 25.46 -15.21 -6.86
C THR A 738 24.38 -16.25 -7.13
N LEU A 739 24.73 -17.49 -7.50
CA LEU A 739 23.78 -18.58 -7.79
C LEU A 739 22.76 -18.79 -6.67
N PHE A 740 23.19 -19.01 -5.42
CA PHE A 740 22.21 -19.29 -4.36
C PHE A 740 21.39 -18.05 -3.96
N LYS A 741 21.95 -16.84 -4.11
CA LYS A 741 21.22 -15.57 -3.91
C LYS A 741 20.18 -15.36 -5.03
N GLU A 742 20.52 -15.68 -6.29
CA GLU A 742 19.61 -15.65 -7.45
C GLU A 742 18.47 -16.65 -7.25
N VAL A 743 18.77 -17.93 -6.98
CA VAL A 743 17.77 -18.99 -6.75
C VAL A 743 16.81 -18.62 -5.62
N ARG A 744 17.30 -18.10 -4.49
CA ARG A 744 16.45 -17.60 -3.39
C ARG A 744 15.45 -16.55 -3.88
N ASN A 745 15.94 -15.55 -4.61
CA ASN A 745 15.12 -14.43 -5.05
C ASN A 745 14.15 -14.83 -6.18
N LEU A 746 14.55 -15.74 -7.08
CA LEU A 746 13.72 -16.27 -8.16
C LEU A 746 12.58 -17.16 -7.62
N LEU A 747 12.86 -17.99 -6.61
CA LEU A 747 11.83 -18.74 -5.88
C LEU A 747 10.85 -17.80 -5.18
N TRP A 748 11.34 -16.73 -4.52
CA TRP A 748 10.47 -15.70 -3.91
C TRP A 748 9.63 -14.92 -4.93
N LEU A 749 10.11 -14.82 -6.18
CA LEU A 749 9.39 -14.23 -7.31
C LEU A 749 8.47 -15.22 -8.05
N ASN A 750 8.31 -16.44 -7.51
CA ASN A 750 7.54 -17.58 -8.04
C ASN A 750 7.97 -18.10 -9.43
N PHE A 751 9.27 -18.04 -9.76
CA PHE A 751 9.82 -18.71 -10.94
C PHE A 751 10.12 -20.21 -10.66
N GLN A 752 9.91 -21.06 -11.67
CA GLN A 752 10.08 -22.51 -11.59
C GLN A 752 11.54 -22.92 -11.85
N VAL A 753 12.38 -22.85 -10.82
CA VAL A 753 13.80 -23.24 -10.88
C VAL A 753 13.95 -24.77 -10.80
N PRO A 754 14.72 -25.42 -11.69
CA PRO A 754 14.96 -26.87 -11.62
C PRO A 754 15.54 -27.34 -10.28
N HIS A 755 15.13 -28.54 -9.86
CA HIS A 755 15.55 -29.13 -8.57
C HIS A 755 17.06 -29.36 -8.47
N ALA A 756 17.75 -29.69 -9.57
CA ALA A 756 19.21 -29.86 -9.59
C ALA A 756 19.92 -28.56 -9.18
N ILE A 757 19.63 -27.44 -9.86
CA ILE A 757 20.16 -26.12 -9.54
C ILE A 757 19.78 -25.69 -8.12
N THR A 758 18.56 -26.01 -7.69
CA THR A 758 18.09 -25.72 -6.33
C THR A 758 18.86 -26.49 -5.25
N ASN A 759 19.29 -27.73 -5.52
CA ASN A 759 20.11 -28.50 -4.59
C ASN A 759 21.56 -27.99 -4.58
N MET A 760 22.17 -27.75 -5.75
CA MET A 760 23.49 -27.10 -5.84
C MET A 760 23.54 -25.77 -5.07
N ALA A 761 22.48 -24.95 -5.17
CA ALA A 761 22.35 -23.71 -4.41
C ALA A 761 22.23 -23.92 -2.88
N LYS A 762 21.61 -25.01 -2.41
CA LYS A 762 21.57 -25.36 -0.98
C LYS A 762 22.95 -25.78 -0.47
N ASP A 763 23.68 -26.58 -1.23
CA ASP A 763 25.01 -27.07 -0.87
C ASP A 763 26.04 -25.93 -0.86
N ALA A 764 26.01 -25.07 -1.88
CA ALA A 764 26.72 -23.80 -1.91
C ALA A 764 26.45 -22.93 -0.66
N LYS A 765 25.17 -22.78 -0.29
CA LYS A 765 24.76 -22.00 0.89
C LYS A 765 25.27 -22.58 2.22
N ARG A 766 25.41 -23.91 2.34
CA ARG A 766 25.96 -24.58 3.53
C ARG A 766 27.45 -24.27 3.69
N VAL A 767 28.22 -24.35 2.61
CA VAL A 767 29.67 -24.14 2.60
C VAL A 767 30.06 -22.66 2.72
N TYR A 768 29.21 -21.76 2.21
CA TYR A 768 29.47 -20.32 2.13
C TYR A 768 30.07 -19.64 3.38
N PRO A 769 29.57 -19.84 4.63
CA PRO A 769 30.14 -19.18 5.80
C PRO A 769 31.60 -19.58 6.07
N HIS A 770 31.93 -20.85 5.81
CA HIS A 770 33.30 -21.37 5.96
C HIS A 770 34.21 -20.87 4.85
N ALA A 771 33.71 -20.78 3.60
CA ALA A 771 34.43 -20.19 2.48
C ALA A 771 34.74 -18.71 2.71
N VAL A 772 33.78 -17.90 3.17
CA VAL A 772 34.01 -16.47 3.47
C VAL A 772 35.04 -16.29 4.58
N SER A 773 34.92 -17.04 5.68
CA SER A 773 35.88 -16.98 6.79
C SER A 773 37.31 -17.36 6.34
N LEU A 774 37.45 -18.38 5.49
CA LEU A 774 38.75 -18.73 4.89
C LEU A 774 39.24 -17.66 3.91
N MET A 775 38.38 -17.07 3.07
CA MET A 775 38.76 -16.02 2.12
C MET A 775 39.28 -14.78 2.83
N GLU A 776 38.61 -14.37 3.91
CA GLU A 776 39.04 -13.28 4.77
C GLU A 776 40.36 -13.62 5.46
N THR A 777 40.47 -14.81 6.07
CA THR A 777 41.70 -15.29 6.72
C THR A 777 42.90 -15.31 5.75
N VAL A 778 42.73 -15.84 4.54
CA VAL A 778 43.79 -15.89 3.52
C VAL A 778 44.15 -14.49 3.00
N ARG A 779 43.17 -13.58 2.88
CA ARG A 779 43.42 -12.18 2.54
C ARG A 779 44.22 -11.47 3.63
N THR A 780 43.82 -11.63 4.90
CA THR A 780 44.53 -11.07 6.06
C THR A 780 45.96 -11.61 6.14
N TYR A 781 46.16 -12.91 5.93
CA TYR A 781 47.49 -13.52 5.86
C TYR A 781 48.34 -12.89 4.74
N GLY A 782 47.78 -12.74 3.54
CA GLY A 782 48.48 -12.09 2.42
C GLY A 782 48.84 -10.62 2.69
N GLN A 783 47.91 -9.84 3.27
CA GLN A 783 48.16 -8.45 3.66
C GLN A 783 49.20 -8.34 4.78
N THR A 784 49.20 -9.28 5.73
CA THR A 784 50.20 -9.32 6.81
C THR A 784 51.59 -9.69 6.28
N LEU A 785 51.68 -10.61 5.32
CA LEU A 785 52.94 -10.89 4.61
C LEU A 785 53.46 -9.67 3.85
N GLU A 786 52.60 -8.95 3.13
CA GLU A 786 52.96 -7.71 2.43
C GLU A 786 53.45 -6.63 3.42
N LEU A 787 52.85 -6.52 4.61
CA LEU A 787 53.33 -5.65 5.68
C LEU A 787 54.71 -6.07 6.23
N VAL A 788 54.98 -7.38 6.35
CA VAL A 788 56.30 -7.89 6.77
C VAL A 788 57.36 -7.64 5.68
N GLU A 789 57.06 -7.93 4.41
CA GLU A 789 58.01 -7.73 3.29
C GLU A 789 58.38 -6.25 3.08
N ASN A 790 57.43 -5.34 3.30
CA ASN A 790 57.68 -3.89 3.28
C ASN A 790 58.54 -3.42 4.47
N ASN A 791 58.55 -4.15 5.59
CA ASN A 791 59.30 -3.81 6.81
C ASN A 791 60.36 -4.87 7.12
N LYS A 792 61.34 -5.04 6.21
CA LYS A 792 62.39 -6.09 6.29
C LYS A 792 63.09 -6.23 7.65
N GLY A 793 63.25 -5.14 8.41
CA GLY A 793 63.81 -5.18 9.76
C GLY A 793 62.97 -5.91 10.81
N ILE A 794 61.74 -6.33 10.49
CA ILE A 794 60.81 -7.02 11.40
C ILE A 794 60.71 -8.53 11.10
N GLU A 795 61.17 -8.97 9.93
CA GLU A 795 60.99 -10.34 9.44
C GLU A 795 61.51 -11.42 10.41
N TRP A 796 62.62 -11.14 11.10
CA TRP A 796 63.23 -12.06 12.06
C TRP A 796 62.44 -12.20 13.37
N LEU A 797 61.76 -11.13 13.81
CA LEU A 797 60.98 -11.10 15.06
C LEU A 797 59.65 -11.86 14.93
N VAL A 798 59.06 -11.85 13.73
CA VAL A 798 57.75 -12.44 13.43
C VAL A 798 57.87 -13.88 12.88
N ALA A 799 59.10 -14.39 12.70
CA ALA A 799 59.39 -15.66 12.04
C ALA A 799 58.65 -16.88 12.62
N GLU A 800 58.53 -16.99 13.94
CA GLU A 800 57.82 -18.08 14.60
C GLU A 800 56.32 -18.10 14.26
N TYR A 801 55.64 -16.95 14.42
CA TYR A 801 54.22 -16.79 14.08
C TYR A 801 53.95 -17.03 12.60
N ARG A 802 54.89 -16.61 11.72
CA ARG A 802 54.82 -16.87 10.27
C ARG A 802 54.92 -18.37 9.96
N ASN A 803 55.83 -19.08 10.62
CA ASN A 803 55.99 -20.53 10.45
C ASN A 803 54.76 -21.30 10.93
N GLU A 804 54.13 -20.90 12.04
CA GLU A 804 52.90 -21.54 12.52
C GLU A 804 51.72 -21.34 11.54
N ALA A 805 51.55 -20.13 11.00
CA ALA A 805 50.56 -19.88 9.96
C ALA A 805 50.82 -20.73 8.70
N GLN A 806 52.07 -20.84 8.25
CA GLN A 806 52.45 -21.70 7.12
C GLN A 806 52.16 -23.18 7.40
N ARG A 807 52.45 -23.67 8.61
CA ARG A 807 52.14 -25.04 9.05
C ARG A 807 50.63 -25.35 8.94
N MET A 808 49.79 -24.38 9.28
CA MET A 808 48.32 -24.51 9.15
C MET A 808 47.85 -24.45 7.69
N VAL A 809 48.43 -23.57 6.86
CA VAL A 809 48.18 -23.56 5.41
C VAL A 809 48.52 -24.93 4.80
N SER A 810 49.69 -25.50 5.11
CA SER A 810 50.11 -26.82 4.61
C SER A 810 49.15 -27.95 4.99
N LYS A 811 48.58 -27.94 6.22
CA LYS A 811 47.53 -28.89 6.62
C LYS A 811 46.27 -28.74 5.76
N GLY A 812 45.88 -27.51 5.42
CA GLY A 812 44.66 -27.22 4.64
C GLY A 812 44.74 -27.52 3.15
N MET A 813 45.94 -27.53 2.55
CA MET A 813 46.12 -27.83 1.11
C MET A 813 45.62 -29.23 0.70
N ASN A 814 45.54 -30.16 1.66
CA ASN A 814 45.07 -31.53 1.44
C ASN A 814 43.55 -31.72 1.65
N ILE A 815 42.83 -30.68 2.10
CA ILE A 815 41.40 -30.76 2.39
C ILE A 815 40.58 -30.39 1.12
N ARG A 816 39.45 -31.06 0.92
CA ARG A 816 38.49 -30.81 -0.16
C ARG A 816 37.15 -30.28 0.35
N TRP A 817 36.44 -29.54 -0.48
CA TRP A 817 35.09 -29.04 -0.20
C TRP A 817 34.04 -30.14 -0.04
N ASP A 818 34.23 -31.29 -0.68
CA ASP A 818 33.38 -32.47 -0.57
C ASP A 818 33.09 -32.86 0.90
N TYR A 819 34.09 -32.69 1.79
CA TYR A 819 33.97 -33.00 3.22
C TYR A 819 33.10 -32.00 4.01
N PHE A 820 32.81 -30.81 3.46
CA PHE A 820 31.92 -29.81 4.07
C PHE A 820 30.48 -29.93 3.53
N VAL A 821 30.30 -30.44 2.30
CA VAL A 821 28.97 -30.65 1.69
C VAL A 821 28.25 -31.86 2.31
N ASN A 822 28.98 -32.94 2.56
CA ASN A 822 28.42 -34.21 3.05
C ASN A 822 27.98 -34.23 4.53
N GLN A 823 28.07 -33.11 5.25
CA GLN A 823 27.89 -33.04 6.72
C GLN A 823 26.42 -32.96 7.19
N TYR A 824 25.48 -33.72 6.62
CA TYR A 824 24.05 -33.61 7.01
C TYR A 824 23.47 -34.82 7.76
N ASP A 825 22.77 -34.48 8.84
CA ASP A 825 21.67 -35.22 9.50
C ASP A 825 21.97 -36.34 10.53
N THR A 826 23.01 -36.20 11.37
CA THR A 826 23.13 -36.98 12.63
C THR A 826 22.73 -36.20 13.89
N THR A 827 22.64 -34.86 13.83
CA THR A 827 22.35 -33.99 14.99
C THR A 827 20.91 -34.03 15.50
N ARG A 828 20.02 -34.83 14.89
CA ARG A 828 18.62 -34.98 15.34
C ARG A 828 18.29 -36.29 16.05
N TYR A 829 19.15 -37.32 16.03
CA TYR A 829 18.76 -38.63 16.56
C TYR A 829 19.81 -39.46 17.32
N ASN A 830 21.10 -39.12 17.36
CA ASN A 830 22.08 -39.93 18.12
C ASN A 830 23.14 -39.10 18.85
N SER A 831 23.00 -38.99 20.17
CA SER A 831 24.03 -38.51 21.10
C SER A 831 25.05 -39.62 21.43
N SER A 832 25.71 -40.17 20.41
CA SER A 832 26.81 -41.13 20.59
C SER A 832 28.17 -40.46 20.40
N ALA A 833 29.18 -40.89 21.17
CA ALA A 833 30.43 -40.15 21.40
C ALA A 833 31.42 -40.12 20.21
N ASP A 834 31.04 -40.61 19.02
CA ASP A 834 31.91 -40.77 17.85
C ASP A 834 31.93 -39.55 16.91
N SER A 835 31.12 -38.51 17.18
CA SER A 835 31.05 -37.25 16.40
C SER A 835 32.30 -36.35 16.48
N ARG A 836 33.47 -36.91 16.80
CA ARG A 836 34.77 -36.18 16.84
C ARG A 836 35.38 -35.98 15.45
N GLY A 837 34.98 -36.77 14.45
CA GLY A 837 35.45 -36.62 13.07
C GLY A 837 34.91 -35.36 12.37
N ASP A 838 33.59 -35.17 12.39
CA ASP A 838 32.92 -34.19 11.53
C ASP A 838 33.22 -32.72 11.90
N ASN A 839 33.44 -32.45 13.18
CA ASN A 839 33.82 -31.12 13.65
C ASN A 839 35.26 -30.73 13.28
N ARG A 840 36.13 -31.68 12.88
CA ARG A 840 37.57 -31.43 12.63
C ARG A 840 37.81 -30.42 11.51
N HIS A 841 37.01 -30.47 10.45
CA HIS A 841 37.16 -29.57 9.30
C HIS A 841 36.67 -28.14 9.60
N ILE A 842 35.60 -27.99 10.40
CA ILE A 842 35.12 -26.69 10.88
C ILE A 842 36.06 -26.10 11.93
N GLN A 843 36.57 -26.94 12.84
CA GLN A 843 37.58 -26.56 13.83
C GLN A 843 38.85 -26.07 13.15
N PHE A 844 39.33 -26.75 12.09
CA PHE A 844 40.46 -26.29 11.29
C PHE A 844 40.27 -24.85 10.77
N VAL A 845 39.10 -24.51 10.20
CA VAL A 845 38.82 -23.13 9.73
C VAL A 845 38.99 -22.09 10.85
N ARG A 846 38.49 -22.41 12.06
CA ARG A 846 38.62 -21.52 13.23
C ARG A 846 40.06 -21.43 13.74
N GLU A 847 40.81 -22.53 13.75
CA GLU A 847 42.21 -22.57 14.15
C GLU A 847 43.09 -21.75 13.21
N VAL A 848 42.91 -21.87 11.88
CA VAL A 848 43.65 -21.04 10.90
C VAL A 848 43.33 -19.55 11.11
N ALA A 849 42.05 -19.20 11.27
CA ALA A 849 41.64 -17.82 11.51
C ALA A 849 42.27 -17.24 12.79
N SER A 850 42.27 -18.00 13.88
CA SER A 850 42.89 -17.58 15.15
C SER A 850 44.40 -17.38 15.02
N ILE A 851 45.11 -18.28 14.32
CA ILE A 851 46.57 -18.20 14.17
C ILE A 851 46.97 -17.04 13.26
N VAL A 852 46.21 -16.77 12.20
CA VAL A 852 46.44 -15.60 11.33
C VAL A 852 46.10 -14.29 12.05
N SER A 853 45.07 -14.26 12.91
CA SER A 853 44.79 -13.07 13.75
C SER A 853 45.96 -12.78 14.69
N ILE A 854 46.46 -13.80 15.41
CA ILE A 854 47.63 -13.65 16.30
C ILE A 854 48.84 -13.13 15.51
N LEU A 855 49.10 -13.68 14.31
CA LEU A 855 50.16 -13.19 13.42
C LEU A 855 49.95 -11.72 13.03
N GLN A 856 48.72 -11.31 12.68
CA GLN A 856 48.40 -9.92 12.34
C GLN A 856 48.62 -8.97 13.54
N ASP A 857 48.07 -9.31 14.70
CA ASP A 857 48.15 -8.49 15.91
C ASP A 857 49.60 -8.33 16.38
N LYS A 858 50.37 -9.42 16.38
CA LYS A 858 51.81 -9.41 16.69
C LYS A 858 52.61 -8.60 15.66
N THR A 859 52.33 -8.77 14.36
CA THR A 859 53.01 -8.00 13.30
C THR A 859 52.75 -6.50 13.45
N ASN A 860 51.51 -6.10 13.72
CA ASN A 860 51.16 -4.69 13.94
C ASN A 860 51.84 -4.12 15.21
N SER A 861 51.82 -4.86 16.33
CA SER A 861 52.52 -4.48 17.57
C SER A 861 54.00 -4.19 17.32
N VAL A 862 54.69 -5.10 16.60
CA VAL A 862 56.12 -4.92 16.27
C VAL A 862 56.32 -3.77 15.27
N ILE A 863 55.44 -3.58 14.29
CA ILE A 863 55.53 -2.45 13.34
C ILE A 863 55.45 -1.11 14.07
N ASP A 864 54.55 -0.96 15.03
CA ASP A 864 54.43 0.31 15.76
C ASP A 864 55.59 0.52 16.74
N LEU A 865 56.02 -0.53 17.47
CA LEU A 865 57.25 -0.47 18.29
C LEU A 865 58.50 -0.18 17.43
N TYR A 866 58.60 -0.75 16.23
CA TYR A 866 59.71 -0.52 15.29
C TYR A 866 59.71 0.93 14.76
N LYS A 867 58.53 1.52 14.50
CA LYS A 867 58.42 2.96 14.15
C LYS A 867 58.83 3.85 15.30
N ASP A 868 58.39 3.56 16.53
CA ASP A 868 58.74 4.35 17.71
C ASP A 868 60.25 4.28 18.00
N ILE A 869 60.85 3.09 17.90
CA ILE A 869 62.30 2.88 18.01
C ILE A 869 63.04 3.61 16.87
N SER A 870 62.60 3.46 15.61
CA SER A 870 63.22 4.13 14.46
C SER A 870 63.16 5.66 14.59
N ARG A 871 62.02 6.19 15.06
CA ARG A 871 61.85 7.61 15.34
C ARG A 871 62.76 8.08 16.46
N ALA A 872 62.87 7.34 17.56
CA ALA A 872 63.79 7.69 18.65
C ALA A 872 65.26 7.66 18.20
N ILE A 873 65.62 6.79 17.24
CA ILE A 873 66.94 6.72 16.60
C ILE A 873 67.18 7.92 15.66
N ASP A 874 66.18 8.33 14.88
CA ASP A 874 66.28 9.51 14.00
C ASP A 874 66.26 10.82 14.81
N ASP A 875 65.51 10.85 15.92
CA ASP A 875 65.52 11.93 16.92
C ASP A 875 66.91 12.02 17.58
N LEU A 876 67.61 10.89 17.84
CA LEU A 876 69.00 10.85 18.34
C LEU A 876 69.97 11.61 17.42
N ALA A 877 69.72 11.60 16.10
CA ALA A 877 70.53 12.33 15.12
C ALA A 877 70.24 13.85 15.11
N THR A 878 69.17 14.33 15.75
CA THR A 878 68.73 15.74 15.71
C THR A 878 68.58 16.40 17.08
N CYS A 879 68.61 15.61 18.16
CA CYS A 879 68.60 15.99 19.56
C CYS A 879 69.62 17.10 19.91
N PRO A 880 69.37 17.99 20.89
CA PRO A 880 70.42 18.83 21.47
C PRO A 880 71.57 17.97 22.02
N TYR A 881 72.81 18.44 21.90
CA TYR A 881 74.00 17.70 22.35
C TYR A 881 74.14 17.79 23.89
N THR A 882 73.28 17.07 24.63
CA THR A 882 73.31 16.96 26.09
C THR A 882 73.13 15.52 26.55
N ALA A 883 73.79 15.16 27.66
CA ALA A 883 73.78 13.79 28.16
C ALA A 883 72.38 13.33 28.61
N GLU A 884 71.59 14.24 29.16
CA GLU A 884 70.22 13.99 29.61
C GLU A 884 69.31 13.62 28.44
N ALA A 885 69.33 14.40 27.35
CA ALA A 885 68.44 14.18 26.21
C ALA A 885 68.82 12.92 25.40
N PHE A 886 70.11 12.61 25.24
CA PHE A 886 70.55 11.32 24.70
C PHE A 886 70.13 10.15 25.62
N THR A 887 70.25 10.29 26.93
CA THR A 887 69.85 9.23 27.89
C THR A 887 68.34 9.00 27.86
N GLU A 888 67.52 10.04 27.77
CA GLU A 888 66.06 9.93 27.65
C GLU A 888 65.64 9.16 26.39
N LEU A 889 66.29 9.41 25.25
CA LEU A 889 66.02 8.68 24.01
C LEU A 889 66.47 7.21 24.10
N LEU A 890 67.65 6.93 24.66
CA LEU A 890 68.12 5.55 24.87
C LEU A 890 67.25 4.77 25.87
N THR A 891 66.72 5.40 26.92
CA THR A 891 65.78 4.73 27.84
C THR A 891 64.42 4.46 27.20
N LYS A 892 63.92 5.32 26.31
CA LYS A 892 62.73 5.05 25.49
C LYS A 892 62.94 3.88 24.53
N ILE A 893 64.07 3.85 23.82
CA ILE A 893 64.41 2.74 22.91
C ILE A 893 64.46 1.43 23.70
N GLN A 894 65.11 1.40 24.87
CA GLN A 894 65.12 0.17 25.64
C GLN A 894 63.78 -0.17 26.31
N ALA A 895 62.95 0.80 26.75
CA ALA A 895 61.60 0.47 27.22
C ALA A 895 60.77 -0.27 26.16
N ALA A 896 60.98 0.04 24.88
CA ALA A 896 60.38 -0.70 23.76
C ALA A 896 61.01 -2.09 23.55
N ILE A 897 62.34 -2.24 23.70
CA ILE A 897 63.02 -3.55 23.62
C ILE A 897 62.63 -4.48 24.79
N ASP A 898 62.57 -3.96 26.00
CA ASP A 898 62.15 -4.70 27.20
C ASP A 898 60.70 -5.19 27.02
N ARG A 899 59.83 -4.40 26.36
CA ARG A 899 58.49 -4.81 25.96
C ARG A 899 58.49 -5.89 24.86
N LEU A 900 59.37 -5.81 23.86
CA LEU A 900 59.52 -6.88 22.86
C LEU A 900 59.97 -8.20 23.51
N ASN A 901 60.83 -8.15 24.53
CA ASN A 901 61.25 -9.33 25.29
C ASN A 901 60.06 -9.94 26.07
N LEU A 902 59.29 -9.12 26.80
CA LEU A 902 58.07 -9.55 27.50
C LEU A 902 56.99 -10.14 26.57
N GLU A 903 56.90 -9.64 25.33
CA GLU A 903 55.95 -10.13 24.32
C GLU A 903 56.42 -11.43 23.60
N GLY A 904 57.65 -11.90 23.85
CA GLY A 904 58.15 -13.21 23.42
C GLY A 904 58.50 -13.32 21.95
N TYR A 905 59.13 -12.31 21.34
CA TYR A 905 59.54 -12.38 19.93
C TYR A 905 60.84 -13.17 19.72
N ALA A 906 60.87 -13.99 18.66
CA ALA A 906 62.04 -14.77 18.29
C ALA A 906 63.21 -13.90 17.79
N ASN A 907 64.44 -14.39 17.93
CA ASN A 907 65.66 -13.76 17.38
C ASN A 907 65.97 -12.31 17.85
N LEU A 908 65.40 -11.89 18.99
CA LEU A 908 65.54 -10.52 19.50
C LEU A 908 67.00 -10.09 19.69
N GLU A 909 67.90 -10.98 20.10
CA GLU A 909 69.32 -10.68 20.34
C GLU A 909 70.04 -10.18 19.08
N HIS A 910 69.88 -10.88 17.95
CA HIS A 910 70.48 -10.49 16.68
C HIS A 910 69.91 -9.17 16.17
N TRP A 911 68.61 -8.95 16.36
CA TRP A 911 67.94 -7.71 15.99
C TRP A 911 68.41 -6.50 16.83
N VAL A 912 68.55 -6.67 18.15
CA VAL A 912 69.08 -5.64 19.05
C VAL A 912 70.55 -5.33 18.73
N ALA A 913 71.36 -6.32 18.34
CA ALA A 913 72.75 -6.10 17.94
C ALA A 913 72.89 -5.26 16.66
N GLU A 914 72.01 -5.46 15.67
CA GLU A 914 71.98 -4.61 14.46
C GLU A 914 71.49 -3.18 14.78
N LEU A 915 70.48 -3.06 15.66
CA LEU A 915 69.96 -1.78 16.14
C LEU A 915 71.05 -0.95 16.84
N ASP A 916 71.77 -1.57 17.77
CA ASP A 916 72.83 -0.94 18.55
C ASP A 916 73.99 -0.48 17.65
N LYS A 917 74.39 -1.29 16.66
CA LYS A 917 75.36 -0.89 15.63
C LYS A 917 74.91 0.33 14.81
N ARG A 918 73.60 0.47 14.51
CA ARG A 918 73.05 1.67 13.85
C ARG A 918 73.15 2.89 14.76
N ILE A 919 72.94 2.72 16.07
CA ILE A 919 73.05 3.79 17.07
C ILE A 919 74.50 4.23 17.26
N GLU A 920 75.47 3.29 17.32
CA GLU A 920 76.90 3.59 17.31
C GLU A 920 77.29 4.49 16.12
N GLY A 921 76.82 4.16 14.92
CA GLY A 921 77.10 4.95 13.72
C GLY A 921 76.56 6.39 13.77
N ILE A 922 75.36 6.59 14.33
CA ILE A 922 74.76 7.93 14.50
C ILE A 922 75.50 8.72 15.58
N LEU A 923 75.82 8.10 16.72
CA LEU A 923 76.58 8.74 17.80
C LEU A 923 77.99 9.13 17.32
N LEU A 924 78.65 8.32 16.48
CA LEU A 924 79.94 8.65 15.87
C LEU A 924 79.85 9.84 14.91
N GLN A 925 78.81 9.93 14.08
CA GLN A 925 78.57 11.10 13.22
C GLN A 925 78.34 12.37 14.03
N ARG A 926 77.50 12.30 15.07
CA ARG A 926 77.22 13.42 15.99
C ARG A 926 78.47 13.88 16.73
N LEU A 927 79.30 12.95 17.20
CA LEU A 927 80.57 13.23 17.86
C LEU A 927 81.58 13.87 16.90
N THR A 928 81.66 13.40 15.65
CA THR A 928 82.51 13.99 14.61
C THR A 928 82.07 15.42 14.27
N HIS A 929 80.76 15.67 14.18
CA HIS A 929 80.22 17.00 13.92
C HIS A 929 80.51 17.98 15.07
N ILE A 930 80.34 17.57 16.34
CA ILE A 930 80.65 18.45 17.48
C ILE A 930 82.14 18.78 17.56
N ILE A 931 83.03 17.86 17.19
CA ILE A 931 84.48 18.11 17.10
C ILE A 931 84.77 19.18 16.04
N GLN A 932 84.09 19.12 14.89
CA GLN A 932 84.22 20.14 13.83
C GLN A 932 83.70 21.51 14.27
N LEU A 933 82.51 21.56 14.89
CA LEU A 933 81.92 22.78 15.45
C LEU A 933 82.84 23.40 16.51
N TRP A 934 83.41 22.56 17.38
CA TRP A 934 84.36 22.98 18.40
C TRP A 934 85.61 23.59 17.78
N CYS A 935 86.18 22.98 16.73
CA CYS A 935 87.29 23.58 15.98
C CYS A 935 86.93 24.92 15.34
N THR A 936 85.73 25.07 14.76
CA THR A 936 85.34 26.32 14.08
C THR A 936 85.14 27.48 15.05
N GLU A 937 84.48 27.26 16.19
CA GLU A 937 84.27 28.33 17.17
C GLU A 937 85.57 28.64 17.95
N PHE A 938 86.47 27.67 18.12
CA PHE A 938 87.77 27.89 18.76
C PHE A 938 88.73 28.75 17.90
N ASP A 939 88.60 28.69 16.58
CA ASP A 939 89.46 29.47 15.68
C ASP A 939 88.97 30.91 15.46
N ARG A 940 87.66 31.15 15.64
CA ARG A 940 86.96 32.41 15.39
C ARG A 940 87.58 33.59 16.14
N THR A 941 88.06 34.58 15.41
CA THR A 941 88.53 35.87 15.92
C THR A 941 87.42 36.92 15.83
N ASP A 942 87.26 37.72 16.89
CA ASP A 942 86.21 38.73 17.02
C ASP A 942 86.63 40.03 16.31
N ASP A 943 86.36 40.14 15.01
CA ASP A 943 86.41 41.43 14.29
C ASP A 943 85.15 42.24 14.66
N GLY A 944 85.36 43.42 15.23
CA GLY A 944 84.29 44.17 15.88
C GLY A 944 83.30 44.84 14.93
N ASP A 945 82.16 44.21 14.69
CA ASP A 945 80.85 44.90 14.66
C ASP A 945 79.67 43.93 14.92
N ARG A 946 78.57 44.46 15.45
CA ARG A 946 77.23 43.83 15.59
C ARG A 946 77.07 42.58 16.47
N ARG A 947 76.90 42.81 17.77
CA ARG A 947 75.92 42.07 18.59
C ARG A 947 74.60 42.86 18.67
N GLU A 948 73.69 42.66 17.72
CA GLU A 948 72.31 43.14 17.86
C GLU A 948 71.41 42.07 18.50
N PRO A 949 70.75 42.36 19.65
CA PRO A 949 69.71 41.50 20.21
C PRO A 949 68.33 41.89 19.63
N LEU A 950 67.82 41.12 18.65
CA LEU A 950 66.48 41.35 18.14
C LEU A 950 65.40 40.79 19.09
N VAL A 951 64.66 41.72 19.68
CA VAL A 951 63.52 41.46 20.57
C VAL A 951 62.33 40.91 19.78
N LEU A 952 61.74 39.82 20.28
CA LEU A 952 60.48 39.25 19.76
C LEU A 952 59.34 40.28 19.85
N ARG A 953 58.64 40.50 18.73
CA ARG A 953 57.42 41.31 18.66
C ARG A 953 56.23 40.44 18.24
N ASP A 954 55.10 40.66 18.88
CA ASP A 954 53.96 39.74 18.94
C ASP A 954 53.09 39.59 17.67
N ILE A 955 52.60 38.36 17.49
CA ILE A 955 51.28 37.91 16.97
C ILE A 955 50.66 38.64 15.75
N THR A 956 50.48 37.93 14.61
CA THR A 956 49.15 37.56 14.01
C THR A 956 49.21 37.16 12.52
N ASN A 957 48.31 36.22 12.14
CA ASN A 957 47.71 36.02 10.81
C ASN A 957 48.51 35.54 9.57
N LYS A 958 48.31 34.24 9.29
CA LYS A 958 47.72 33.66 8.05
C LYS A 958 48.44 33.79 6.67
N ARG A 959 48.80 32.58 6.20
CA ARG A 959 48.59 31.96 4.86
C ARG A 959 49.66 32.12 3.75
N ARG A 960 50.21 30.93 3.39
CA ARG A 960 50.64 30.45 2.05
C ARG A 960 51.74 31.29 1.36
N VAL A 961 52.91 30.74 1.01
CA VAL A 961 53.14 29.77 -0.08
C VAL A 961 54.57 29.17 0.00
N ASP A 962 54.69 27.94 -0.50
CA ASP A 962 55.89 27.16 -0.90
C ASP A 962 57.01 26.74 0.07
N LYS A 963 57.42 25.49 -0.14
CA LYS A 963 58.53 24.81 0.53
C LYS A 963 59.83 24.98 -0.26
N ARG A 964 60.79 25.72 0.28
CA ARG A 964 62.22 25.45 0.05
C ARG A 964 62.87 25.22 1.40
N LYS A 965 63.82 24.27 1.44
CA LYS A 965 64.42 23.70 2.65
C LYS A 965 64.85 24.80 3.63
N GLU A 966 64.22 24.83 4.80
CA GLU A 966 64.80 25.45 5.98
C GLU A 966 66.02 24.62 6.39
N GLU A 967 67.19 25.26 6.46
CA GLU A 967 68.33 24.69 7.15
C GLU A 967 68.01 24.65 8.65
N LYS A 968 68.16 23.47 9.27
CA LYS A 968 67.82 23.27 10.68
C LYS A 968 68.79 24.04 11.58
N THR A 969 68.43 25.26 11.94
CA THR A 969 69.03 26.06 13.01
C THR A 969 68.67 25.48 14.39
N VAL A 970 69.25 24.31 14.72
CA VAL A 970 69.14 23.69 16.06
C VAL A 970 70.50 23.18 16.53
N GLU A 971 71.47 24.10 16.63
CA GLU A 971 72.61 23.91 17.53
C GLU A 971 72.53 24.97 18.62
N GLY A 972 72.36 24.51 19.86
CA GLY A 972 72.41 25.38 21.04
C GLY A 972 73.79 26.03 21.10
N THR A 973 73.82 27.35 21.23
CA THR A 973 74.99 28.21 21.02
C THR A 973 76.23 27.70 21.75
N MET A 974 77.15 27.04 21.03
CA MET A 974 78.37 26.47 21.61
C MET A 974 79.35 27.60 21.95
N THR A 975 79.07 28.34 23.01
CA THR A 975 79.80 29.55 23.38
C THR A 975 80.96 29.23 24.30
N LEU A 976 82.17 29.24 23.73
CA LEU A 976 83.40 29.16 24.52
C LEU A 976 83.55 30.47 25.29
N LYS A 977 83.50 30.42 26.62
CA LYS A 977 83.72 31.62 27.46
C LYS A 977 85.17 32.09 27.27
N PRO A 978 85.41 33.35 26.86
CA PRO A 978 86.76 33.85 26.68
C PRO A 978 87.49 33.90 28.01
N ILE A 979 88.74 33.45 28.04
CA ILE A 979 89.61 33.54 29.21
C ILE A 979 90.27 34.91 29.19
N VAL A 980 90.04 35.72 30.22
CA VAL A 980 90.74 37.00 30.39
C VAL A 980 92.06 36.74 31.11
N HIS A 981 93.15 37.24 30.53
CA HIS A 981 94.48 37.26 31.12
C HIS A 981 94.90 38.72 31.29
N GLU A 982 95.20 39.13 32.51
CA GLU A 982 95.69 40.48 32.80
C GLU A 982 97.23 40.47 32.82
N ILE A 983 97.86 41.40 32.10
CA ILE A 983 99.28 41.71 32.31
C ILE A 983 99.36 42.63 33.54
N ARG A 984 100.10 42.21 34.57
CA ARG A 984 100.24 42.95 35.84
C ARG A 984 101.73 43.21 36.15
N ILE A 985 102.01 44.30 36.88
CA ILE A 985 103.34 44.61 37.43
C ILE A 985 103.30 44.53 38.95
N GLN A 986 104.06 43.61 39.52
CA GLN A 986 104.30 43.50 40.97
C GLN A 986 105.82 43.43 41.22
N ASN A 987 106.33 44.16 42.21
CA ASN A 987 107.75 44.24 42.53
C ASN A 987 108.67 44.55 41.32
N GLN A 988 108.20 45.43 40.42
CA GLN A 988 108.87 45.80 39.15
C GLN A 988 109.02 44.65 38.12
N VAL A 989 108.34 43.52 38.31
CA VAL A 989 108.29 42.41 37.35
C VAL A 989 106.94 42.39 36.64
N ILE A 990 106.96 42.35 35.30
CA ILE A 990 105.80 42.10 34.44
C ILE A 990 105.50 40.59 34.43
N PHE A 991 104.26 40.20 34.74
CA PHE A 991 103.78 38.82 34.60
C PHE A 991 102.32 38.78 34.17
N LEU A 992 101.85 37.58 33.78
CA LEU A 992 100.50 37.33 33.30
C LEU A 992 99.69 36.58 34.38
N ASP A 993 98.51 37.10 34.69
CA ASP A 993 97.59 36.54 35.69
C ASP A 993 96.20 36.34 35.06
N PRO A 994 95.68 35.11 34.90
CA PRO A 994 96.32 33.81 35.16
C PRO A 994 97.47 33.47 34.18
N PRO A 995 98.30 32.44 34.44
CA PRO A 995 99.36 32.01 33.51
C PRO A 995 98.80 31.27 32.28
N ILE A 996 99.55 31.27 31.16
CA ILE A 996 99.12 30.68 29.87
C ILE A 996 98.77 29.18 29.97
N GLU A 997 99.49 28.40 30.80
CA GLU A 997 99.19 26.99 31.03
C GLU A 997 97.80 26.75 31.65
N HIS A 998 97.22 27.75 32.34
CA HIS A 998 95.85 27.68 32.84
C HIS A 998 94.83 27.65 31.69
N ALA A 999 95.07 28.42 30.62
CA ALA A 999 94.22 28.40 29.42
C ALA A 999 94.29 27.03 28.73
N ARG A 1000 95.51 26.52 28.50
CA ARG A 1000 95.75 25.20 27.91
C ARG A 1000 95.02 24.07 28.66
N LYS A 1001 95.18 24.02 29.99
CA LYS A 1001 94.48 23.05 30.86
C LYS A 1001 92.95 23.20 30.76
N THR A 1002 92.45 24.42 30.71
CA THR A 1002 91.01 24.71 30.66
C THR A 1002 90.39 24.30 29.32
N TRP A 1003 91.06 24.60 28.20
CA TRP A 1003 90.60 24.22 26.86
C TRP A 1003 90.59 22.71 26.64
N ILE A 1004 91.64 22.00 27.08
CA ILE A 1004 91.68 20.52 27.03
C ILE A 1004 90.56 19.91 27.88
N ARG A 1005 90.33 20.45 29.08
CA ARG A 1005 89.22 20.00 29.94
C ARG A 1005 87.86 20.22 29.27
N GLN A 1006 87.61 21.40 28.69
CA GLN A 1006 86.36 21.69 27.98
C GLN A 1006 86.15 20.71 26.81
N LEU A 1007 87.17 20.43 26.01
CA LEU A 1007 87.11 19.44 24.94
C LEU A 1007 86.75 18.03 25.48
N HIS A 1008 87.39 17.59 26.56
CA HIS A 1008 87.08 16.30 27.20
C HIS A 1008 85.66 16.24 27.78
N ASP A 1009 85.16 17.33 28.35
CA ASP A 1009 83.80 17.40 28.88
C ASP A 1009 82.76 17.25 27.74
N TRP A 1010 82.98 17.86 26.57
CA TRP A 1010 82.15 17.69 25.36
C TRP A 1010 82.23 16.28 24.75
N LEU A 1011 83.42 15.68 24.64
CA LEU A 1011 83.58 14.29 24.17
C LEU A 1011 82.90 13.30 25.15
N GLY A 1012 83.00 13.58 26.45
CA GLY A 1012 82.43 12.78 27.52
C GLY A 1012 80.90 12.81 27.59
N VAL A 1013 80.20 13.69 26.86
CA VAL A 1013 78.72 13.68 26.79
C VAL A 1013 78.21 12.40 26.12
N VAL A 1014 78.84 11.98 25.03
CA VAL A 1014 78.43 10.78 24.25
C VAL A 1014 79.12 9.52 24.78
N CYS A 1015 80.43 9.58 25.08
CA CYS A 1015 81.20 8.38 25.45
C CYS A 1015 80.77 7.75 26.79
N ARG A 1016 80.12 8.51 27.68
CA ARG A 1016 79.63 8.04 28.99
C ARG A 1016 78.20 7.46 28.95
N LEU A 1017 77.53 7.47 27.80
CA LEU A 1017 76.20 6.89 27.64
C LEU A 1017 76.25 5.36 27.76
N LYS A 1018 75.21 4.77 28.37
CA LYS A 1018 75.08 3.30 28.53
C LYS A 1018 74.61 2.65 27.23
N ARG A 1019 75.19 1.49 26.91
CA ARG A 1019 74.82 0.66 25.75
C ARG A 1019 73.48 -0.05 25.97
N ILE A 1020 72.80 -0.40 24.88
CA ILE A 1020 71.51 -1.11 24.89
C ILE A 1020 71.74 -2.61 25.07
N GLN A 1021 70.80 -3.31 25.73
CA GLN A 1021 70.91 -4.74 26.05
C GLN A 1021 69.64 -5.51 25.66
N SER A 1022 69.74 -6.77 25.24
CA SER A 1022 68.58 -7.63 24.96
C SER A 1022 68.00 -8.32 26.21
N SER A 1023 68.87 -8.72 27.16
CA SER A 1023 68.59 -9.77 28.16
C SER A 1023 68.50 -9.26 29.62
N ARG A 1024 67.87 -8.09 29.87
CA ARG A 1024 67.69 -7.56 31.25
C ARG A 1024 66.92 -8.50 32.20
N TYR A 1025 66.00 -9.31 31.66
CA TYR A 1025 65.17 -10.22 32.45
C TYR A 1025 65.83 -11.59 32.70
N GLU A 1026 66.97 -11.89 32.07
CA GLU A 1026 67.65 -13.19 32.18
C GLU A 1026 68.60 -13.24 33.38
N ILE A 1027 68.02 -13.40 34.57
CA ILE A 1027 68.73 -13.44 35.87
C ILE A 1027 69.82 -14.53 35.92
N GLY A 1028 69.74 -15.58 35.08
CA GLY A 1028 70.66 -16.72 35.10
C GLY A 1028 71.96 -16.60 34.29
N LEU A 1029 72.03 -15.76 33.25
CA LEU A 1029 73.15 -15.77 32.29
C LEU A 1029 74.31 -14.82 32.65
N GLN A 1030 74.08 -13.84 33.52
CA GLN A 1030 75.12 -12.89 33.96
C GLN A 1030 76.21 -13.52 34.86
N MET A 1031 76.00 -14.72 35.39
CA MET A 1031 76.94 -15.38 36.31
C MET A 1031 77.97 -16.31 35.63
N GLN A 1032 77.84 -16.60 34.33
CA GLN A 1032 78.62 -17.66 33.67
C GLN A 1032 79.26 -17.29 32.32
N GLY A 1033 79.01 -16.07 31.80
CA GLY A 1033 79.62 -15.59 30.56
C GLY A 1033 80.77 -14.62 30.78
N THR A 1034 82.02 -15.07 30.62
CA THR A 1034 83.23 -14.21 30.66
C THR A 1034 83.41 -13.42 29.35
N ILE A 1035 82.39 -12.66 28.95
CA ILE A 1035 82.44 -11.72 27.83
C ILE A 1035 82.36 -10.31 28.42
N ILE A 1036 83.46 -9.57 28.34
CA ILE A 1036 83.50 -8.15 28.72
C ILE A 1036 82.75 -7.38 27.63
N SER A 1037 81.42 -7.30 27.75
CA SER A 1037 80.61 -6.43 26.91
C SER A 1037 80.82 -4.98 27.34
N ASP A 1038 81.28 -4.12 26.44
CA ASP A 1038 81.42 -2.68 26.70
C ASP A 1038 80.08 -2.08 27.13
N THR A 1039 79.98 -1.71 28.41
CA THR A 1039 78.73 -1.18 29.01
C THR A 1039 78.45 0.27 28.62
N THR A 1040 79.43 0.94 28.01
CA THR A 1040 79.40 2.34 27.60
C THR A 1040 79.95 2.52 26.20
N TYR A 1041 79.51 3.57 25.49
CA TYR A 1041 79.98 3.94 24.15
C TYR A 1041 81.41 4.53 24.11
N THR A 1042 82.30 4.08 25.00
CA THR A 1042 83.72 4.46 25.06
C THR A 1042 84.52 3.94 23.86
N SER A 1043 84.10 2.83 23.27
CA SER A 1043 84.66 2.23 22.05
C SER A 1043 84.60 3.17 20.83
N LEU A 1044 83.65 4.12 20.78
CA LEU A 1044 83.51 5.08 19.68
C LEU A 1044 84.79 5.89 19.44
N LEU A 1045 85.58 6.15 20.49
CA LEU A 1045 86.88 6.84 20.38
C LEU A 1045 87.92 6.07 19.56
N THR A 1046 87.77 4.75 19.41
CA THR A 1046 88.67 3.91 18.59
C THR A 1046 88.21 3.75 17.14
N HIS A 1047 87.01 4.24 16.80
CA HIS A 1047 86.38 4.04 15.49
C HIS A 1047 86.43 5.28 14.57
N PHE A 1048 87.12 6.37 14.97
CA PHE A 1048 87.32 7.52 14.09
C PHE A 1048 88.21 7.15 12.87
N PRO A 1049 87.75 7.37 11.63
CA PRO A 1049 88.53 7.07 10.43
C PRO A 1049 89.58 8.15 10.10
N ASP A 1050 89.40 9.37 10.61
CA ASP A 1050 90.22 10.54 10.33
C ASP A 1050 90.95 11.07 11.56
N LYS A 1051 92.00 11.88 11.33
CA LYS A 1051 92.73 12.69 12.33
C LYS A 1051 91.89 13.80 13.00
N ALA A 1052 90.57 13.61 13.09
CA ALA A 1052 89.61 14.56 13.66
C ALA A 1052 89.92 14.90 15.12
N LEU A 1053 90.46 13.95 15.91
CA LEU A 1053 90.92 14.22 17.28
C LEU A 1053 92.23 15.02 17.35
N GLU A 1054 93.14 14.88 16.38
CA GLU A 1054 94.41 15.65 16.37
C GLU A 1054 94.15 17.14 16.17
N ARG A 1055 93.17 17.49 15.32
CA ARG A 1055 92.90 18.88 14.91
C ARG A 1055 92.57 19.81 16.11
N PRO A 1056 91.63 19.51 17.03
CA PRO A 1056 91.42 20.29 18.25
C PRO A 1056 92.70 20.55 19.06
N PHE A 1057 93.52 19.52 19.29
CA PHE A 1057 94.76 19.68 20.06
C PHE A 1057 95.78 20.55 19.32
N THR A 1058 95.94 20.40 18.00
CA THR A 1058 96.83 21.29 17.23
C THR A 1058 96.37 22.75 17.24
N LEU A 1059 95.05 23.02 17.22
CA LEU A 1059 94.53 24.38 17.34
C LEU A 1059 94.80 24.98 18.74
N ILE A 1060 94.62 24.18 19.81
CA ILE A 1060 94.97 24.57 21.18
C ILE A 1060 96.44 24.98 21.27
N GLU A 1061 97.37 24.13 20.82
CA GLU A 1061 98.81 24.42 20.87
C GLU A 1061 99.17 25.65 20.02
N ASN A 1062 98.55 25.83 18.84
CA ASN A 1062 98.76 27.00 17.99
C ASN A 1062 98.30 28.31 18.66
N LYS A 1063 97.13 28.34 19.29
CA LYS A 1063 96.66 29.54 20.03
C LYS A 1063 97.50 29.79 21.29
N VAL A 1064 97.93 28.73 22.01
CA VAL A 1064 98.90 28.85 23.13
C VAL A 1064 100.19 29.51 22.66
N GLN A 1065 100.75 29.07 21.52
CA GLN A 1065 101.97 29.65 20.96
C GLN A 1065 101.78 31.11 20.53
N GLN A 1066 100.67 31.46 19.87
CA GLN A 1066 100.35 32.86 19.52
C GLN A 1066 100.25 33.78 20.75
N LEU A 1067 99.63 33.30 21.83
CA LEU A 1067 99.57 34.04 23.10
C LEU A 1067 100.96 34.18 23.73
N LYS A 1068 101.76 33.12 23.73
CA LYS A 1068 103.14 33.11 24.23
C LYS A 1068 104.03 34.10 23.47
N ASP A 1069 103.90 34.16 22.14
CA ASP A 1069 104.64 35.10 21.30
C ASP A 1069 104.20 36.55 21.52
N TYR A 1070 102.91 36.80 21.77
CA TYR A 1070 102.41 38.14 22.08
C TYR A 1070 102.79 38.61 23.49
N VAL A 1071 102.61 37.76 24.51
CA VAL A 1071 103.04 38.04 25.89
C VAL A 1071 104.56 38.17 25.96
N GLY A 1072 105.30 37.42 25.14
CA GLY A 1072 106.75 37.58 24.99
C GLY A 1072 107.19 38.98 24.57
N LYS A 1073 106.42 39.69 23.74
CA LYS A 1073 106.68 41.10 23.39
C LYS A 1073 106.49 42.03 24.59
N TRP A 1074 105.48 41.78 25.42
CA TRP A 1074 105.27 42.54 26.65
C TRP A 1074 106.34 42.26 27.71
N LEU A 1075 106.79 41.00 27.84
CA LEU A 1075 107.88 40.62 28.72
C LEU A 1075 109.24 41.20 28.28
N GLN A 1076 109.47 41.50 26.99
CA GLN A 1076 110.68 42.21 26.55
C GLN A 1076 110.81 43.60 27.20
N PHE A 1077 109.69 44.28 27.50
CA PHE A 1077 109.71 45.56 28.20
C PHE A 1077 110.18 45.45 29.67
N GLN A 1078 110.25 44.25 30.26
CA GLN A 1078 110.85 44.04 31.58
C GLN A 1078 112.29 44.60 31.64
N SER A 1079 113.04 44.47 30.55
CA SER A 1079 114.41 45.00 30.46
C SER A 1079 114.52 46.51 30.70
N LEU A 1080 113.45 47.29 30.54
CA LEU A 1080 113.44 48.74 30.83
C LEU A 1080 113.58 49.05 32.33
N TRP A 1081 113.26 48.10 33.20
CA TRP A 1081 113.47 48.18 34.65
C TRP A 1081 114.80 47.56 35.06
N ASP A 1082 115.24 46.49 34.39
CA ASP A 1082 116.46 45.74 34.73
C ASP A 1082 117.75 46.34 34.10
N LEU A 1083 117.64 47.26 33.13
CA LEU A 1083 118.79 47.94 32.53
C LEU A 1083 119.40 48.96 33.50
N GLU A 1084 120.71 48.85 33.74
CA GLU A 1084 121.49 49.89 34.41
C GLU A 1084 121.96 50.95 33.41
N ALA A 1085 121.72 52.23 33.73
CA ALA A 1085 122.06 53.35 32.87
C ALA A 1085 123.56 53.40 32.52
N GLU A 1086 124.45 53.13 33.49
CA GLU A 1086 125.90 53.14 33.27
C GLU A 1086 126.37 52.08 32.27
N TYR A 1087 125.76 50.89 32.27
CA TYR A 1087 126.11 49.83 31.33
C TYR A 1087 125.76 50.19 29.88
N VAL A 1088 124.59 50.82 29.67
CA VAL A 1088 124.17 51.36 28.37
C VAL A 1088 125.12 52.46 27.91
N PHE A 1089 125.45 53.42 28.79
CA PHE A 1089 126.36 54.52 28.46
C PHE A 1089 127.79 54.05 28.14
N ASN A 1090 128.31 53.07 28.87
CA ASN A 1090 129.63 52.49 28.62
C ASN A 1090 129.70 51.76 27.27
N ARG A 1091 128.61 51.10 26.85
CA ARG A 1091 128.55 50.38 25.56
C ARG A 1091 128.38 51.30 24.35
N LEU A 1092 127.74 52.46 24.52
CA LEU A 1092 127.62 53.48 23.46
C LEU A 1092 128.93 54.25 23.24
N GLY A 1093 129.73 54.43 24.30
CA GLY A 1093 131.02 55.12 24.27
C GLY A 1093 130.90 56.57 23.77
N ASP A 1094 131.96 57.06 23.14
CA ASP A 1094 132.04 58.42 22.58
C ASP A 1094 131.57 58.52 21.11
N SER A 1095 131.10 57.42 20.52
CA SER A 1095 130.61 57.41 19.12
C SER A 1095 129.22 58.00 19.00
N LEU A 1096 129.13 59.29 18.63
CA LEU A 1096 127.86 60.01 18.46
C LEU A 1096 126.85 59.32 17.52
N ALA A 1097 127.32 58.58 16.51
CA ALA A 1097 126.45 57.85 15.58
C ALA A 1097 125.62 56.76 16.30
N ASN A 1098 126.23 56.03 17.24
CA ASN A 1098 125.55 54.96 17.98
C ASN A 1098 124.45 55.52 18.90
N TRP A 1099 124.68 56.68 19.52
CA TRP A 1099 123.68 57.38 20.31
C TRP A 1099 122.49 57.86 19.46
N GLN A 1100 122.75 58.38 18.25
CA GLN A 1100 121.69 58.78 17.32
C GLN A 1100 120.87 57.58 16.81
N GLN A 1101 121.53 56.45 16.54
CA GLN A 1101 120.84 55.20 16.19
C GLN A 1101 119.94 54.74 17.34
N LEU A 1102 120.45 54.70 18.57
CA LEU A 1102 119.66 54.31 19.75
C LEU A 1102 118.43 55.21 19.95
N LEU A 1103 118.55 56.53 19.81
CA LEU A 1103 117.41 57.45 19.88
C LEU A 1103 116.36 57.19 18.77
N THR A 1104 116.81 56.73 17.60
CA THR A 1104 115.92 56.39 16.48
C THR A 1104 115.21 55.05 16.72
N GLU A 1105 115.91 54.06 17.26
CA GLU A 1105 115.35 52.77 17.70
C GLU A 1105 114.35 52.96 18.84
N ILE A 1106 114.66 53.82 19.82
CA ILE A 1106 113.76 54.22 20.91
C ILE A 1106 112.46 54.81 20.36
N LYS A 1107 112.54 55.71 19.37
CA LYS A 1107 111.37 56.27 18.71
C LYS A 1107 110.54 55.20 17.96
N LYS A 1108 111.19 54.22 17.35
CA LYS A 1108 110.54 53.11 16.63
C LYS A 1108 109.85 52.12 17.57
N ALA A 1109 110.44 51.81 18.72
CA ALA A 1109 109.80 50.91 19.70
C ALA A 1109 108.58 51.57 20.37
N ARG A 1110 108.56 52.89 20.58
CA ARG A 1110 107.39 53.63 21.09
C ARG A 1110 106.10 53.37 20.29
N SER A 1111 106.19 53.29 18.96
CA SER A 1111 105.01 53.08 18.11
C SER A 1111 104.35 51.70 18.26
N THR A 1112 104.91 50.78 19.07
CA THR A 1112 104.35 49.44 19.29
C THR A 1112 103.32 49.38 20.43
N PHE A 1113 103.24 50.42 21.27
CA PHE A 1113 102.34 50.50 22.42
C PHE A 1113 101.60 51.84 22.56
N ASP A 1114 101.92 52.85 21.74
CA ASP A 1114 101.23 54.15 21.68
C ASP A 1114 99.94 54.02 20.84
N THR A 1115 99.00 53.18 21.33
CA THR A 1115 97.71 52.85 20.70
C THR A 1115 96.58 53.06 21.71
N SER A 1116 95.38 53.43 21.26
CA SER A 1116 94.22 53.73 22.12
C SER A 1116 93.63 52.53 22.86
N ASP A 1117 93.99 51.32 22.45
CA ASP A 1117 93.29 50.10 22.82
C ASP A 1117 93.87 49.53 24.12
N THR A 1118 93.03 49.32 25.13
CA THR A 1118 93.43 48.84 26.47
C THR A 1118 93.51 47.31 26.59
N GLN A 1119 92.91 46.60 25.64
CA GLN A 1119 92.81 45.13 25.61
C GLN A 1119 92.96 44.61 24.18
N LYS A 1120 93.42 43.37 24.05
CA LYS A 1120 93.49 42.65 22.76
C LYS A 1120 92.82 41.29 22.84
N SER A 1121 91.82 41.08 21.99
CA SER A 1121 91.14 39.79 21.82
C SER A 1121 91.92 38.86 20.86
N PHE A 1122 91.86 37.56 21.15
CA PHE A 1122 92.34 36.44 20.34
C PHE A 1122 91.19 35.43 20.10
N GLY A 1123 89.93 35.91 20.15
CA GLY A 1123 88.74 35.07 20.17
C GLY A 1123 88.47 34.51 21.57
N VAL A 1124 88.87 33.26 21.82
CA VAL A 1124 88.64 32.52 23.08
C VAL A 1124 89.56 32.98 24.23
N CYS A 1125 90.39 34.00 24.00
CA CYS A 1125 91.27 34.60 24.99
C CYS A 1125 91.27 36.12 24.80
N VAL A 1126 91.31 36.88 25.90
CA VAL A 1126 91.50 38.34 25.89
C VAL A 1126 92.70 38.65 26.77
N ILE A 1127 93.64 39.46 26.26
CA ILE A 1127 94.75 39.98 27.05
C ILE A 1127 94.47 41.45 27.35
N ASP A 1128 94.25 41.76 28.63
CA ASP A 1128 94.16 43.12 29.16
C ASP A 1128 95.57 43.59 29.57
N TYR A 1129 95.95 44.80 29.16
CA TYR A 1129 97.24 45.39 29.48
C TYR A 1129 97.14 46.86 29.93
N GLU A 1130 95.93 47.36 30.25
CA GLU A 1130 95.65 48.77 30.57
C GLU A 1130 96.58 49.32 31.67
N GLN A 1131 96.67 48.57 32.79
CA GLN A 1131 97.47 48.97 33.96
C GLN A 1131 98.99 49.01 33.69
N VAL A 1132 99.45 48.24 32.70
CA VAL A 1132 100.87 48.08 32.36
C VAL A 1132 101.30 49.09 31.31
N GLN A 1133 100.46 49.37 30.31
CA GLN A 1133 100.70 50.37 29.28
C GLN A 1133 101.08 51.73 29.88
N ALA A 1134 100.28 52.24 30.83
CA ALA A 1134 100.55 53.51 31.49
C ALA A 1134 101.90 53.55 32.25
N ARG A 1135 102.30 52.42 32.87
CA ARG A 1135 103.56 52.31 33.63
C ARG A 1135 104.78 52.12 32.73
N VAL A 1136 104.66 51.37 31.64
CA VAL A 1136 105.69 51.24 30.59
C VAL A 1136 105.96 52.62 29.98
N ASN A 1137 104.91 53.34 29.56
CA ASN A 1137 105.03 54.67 28.95
C ASN A 1137 105.81 55.64 29.86
N ALA A 1138 105.43 55.73 31.15
CA ALA A 1138 106.09 56.62 32.10
C ALA A 1138 107.58 56.28 32.35
N LYS A 1139 107.94 54.99 32.40
CA LYS A 1139 109.34 54.55 32.55
C LYS A 1139 110.16 54.81 31.27
N TYR A 1140 109.53 54.65 30.11
CA TYR A 1140 110.14 54.92 28.80
C TYR A 1140 110.44 56.41 28.61
N ASP A 1141 109.49 57.29 28.96
CA ASP A 1141 109.66 58.75 28.94
C ASP A 1141 110.72 59.25 29.96
N ALA A 1142 111.02 58.48 31.01
CA ALA A 1142 112.15 58.76 31.90
C ALA A 1142 113.50 58.44 31.24
N TRP A 1143 113.64 57.24 30.66
CA TRP A 1143 114.83 56.82 29.92
C TRP A 1143 115.15 57.70 28.71
N GLN A 1144 114.13 58.07 27.93
CA GLN A 1144 114.30 58.95 26.77
C GLN A 1144 114.88 60.31 27.17
N ARG A 1145 114.49 60.87 28.32
CA ARG A 1145 115.04 62.14 28.85
C ARG A 1145 116.50 62.00 29.29
N ASP A 1146 116.86 60.93 29.99
CA ASP A 1146 118.21 60.76 30.53
C ASP A 1146 119.27 60.51 29.43
N ILE A 1147 118.94 59.64 28.46
CA ILE A 1147 119.78 59.40 27.27
C ILE A 1147 119.99 60.70 26.48
N MET A 1148 118.93 61.51 26.31
CA MET A 1148 118.99 62.77 25.56
C MET A 1148 119.85 63.82 26.28
N ASN A 1149 119.77 63.91 27.61
CA ASN A 1149 120.62 64.79 28.41
C ASN A 1149 122.11 64.43 28.28
N ARG A 1150 122.48 63.14 28.43
CA ARG A 1150 123.88 62.71 28.28
C ARG A 1150 124.41 62.85 26.86
N PHE A 1151 123.59 62.59 25.84
CA PHE A 1151 123.96 62.86 24.45
C PHE A 1151 124.29 64.34 24.23
N GLY A 1152 123.49 65.26 24.79
CA GLY A 1152 123.75 66.70 24.75
C GLY A 1152 125.10 67.08 25.39
N VAL A 1153 125.44 66.50 26.54
CA VAL A 1153 126.74 66.74 27.21
C VAL A 1153 127.92 66.22 26.38
N LYS A 1154 127.82 65.01 25.82
CA LYS A 1154 128.89 64.42 24.99
C LYS A 1154 129.09 65.17 23.67
N LEU A 1155 128.01 65.58 23.00
CA LEU A 1155 128.06 66.46 21.83
C LEU A 1155 128.74 67.81 22.17
N GLY A 1156 128.39 68.41 23.31
CA GLY A 1156 129.02 69.65 23.77
C GLY A 1156 130.52 69.53 24.07
N ASN A 1157 130.98 68.38 24.56
CA ASN A 1157 132.40 68.13 24.78
C ASN A 1157 133.16 67.86 23.46
N ALA A 1158 132.60 67.07 22.54
CA ALA A 1158 133.19 66.84 21.22
C ALA A 1158 133.33 68.15 20.42
N MET A 1159 132.35 69.06 20.51
CA MET A 1159 132.45 70.41 19.94
C MET A 1159 133.60 71.23 20.55
N LYS A 1160 133.85 71.12 21.86
CA LYS A 1160 134.97 71.81 22.53
C LYS A 1160 136.34 71.23 22.15
N GLU A 1161 136.46 69.91 22.04
CA GLU A 1161 137.71 69.28 21.60
C GLU A 1161 138.02 69.59 20.13
N MET A 1162 137.01 69.58 19.26
CA MET A 1162 137.15 70.02 17.87
C MET A 1162 137.61 71.48 17.78
N HIS A 1163 137.02 72.38 18.58
CA HIS A 1163 137.47 73.78 18.68
C HIS A 1163 138.91 73.91 19.20
N ALA A 1164 139.30 73.12 20.21
CA ALA A 1164 140.65 73.11 20.76
C ALA A 1164 141.69 72.53 19.77
N ALA A 1165 141.34 71.50 19.01
CA ALA A 1165 142.19 70.93 17.96
C ALA A 1165 142.42 71.91 16.81
N ILE A 1166 141.38 72.66 16.40
CA ILE A 1166 141.51 73.75 15.42
C ILE A 1166 142.43 74.87 15.96
N LEU A 1167 142.27 75.26 17.22
CA LEU A 1167 143.16 76.24 17.87
C LEU A 1167 144.62 75.76 17.96
N LYS A 1168 144.85 74.48 18.26
CA LYS A 1168 146.19 73.90 18.30
C LYS A 1168 146.81 73.84 16.91
N ALA A 1169 146.08 73.35 15.90
CA ALA A 1169 146.54 73.33 14.52
C ALA A 1169 146.87 74.74 14.00
N ARG A 1170 146.12 75.76 14.43
CA ARG A 1170 146.43 77.16 14.17
C ARG A 1170 147.75 77.61 14.84
N ASN A 1171 147.93 77.34 16.14
CA ASN A 1171 149.16 77.73 16.85
C ASN A 1171 150.40 76.99 16.32
N ASP A 1172 150.27 75.71 15.98
CA ASP A 1172 151.33 74.90 15.37
C ASP A 1172 151.72 75.45 13.97
N LEU A 1173 150.76 76.02 13.21
CA LEU A 1173 151.04 76.75 11.96
C LEU A 1173 151.71 78.11 12.20
N GLU A 1174 151.31 78.86 13.23
CA GLU A 1174 151.90 80.17 13.56
C GLU A 1174 153.36 80.05 14.03
N HIS A 1175 153.72 79.00 14.79
CA HIS A 1175 155.10 78.79 15.27
C HIS A 1175 156.11 78.37 14.19
N HIS A 1176 155.69 77.88 13.03
CA HIS A 1176 156.59 77.52 11.93
C HIS A 1176 157.01 78.71 11.04
N SER A 1177 156.69 79.96 11.42
CA SER A 1177 156.84 81.14 10.56
C SER A 1177 158.02 82.08 10.86
N ILE A 1178 158.76 81.92 11.97
CA ILE A 1178 159.89 82.80 12.35
C ILE A 1178 161.09 82.01 12.93
N GLU A 1179 161.71 81.12 12.13
CA GLU A 1179 163.16 80.88 12.19
C GLU A 1179 163.66 80.09 10.96
N GLY A 1180 164.32 80.79 10.02
CA GLY A 1180 165.24 80.18 9.05
C GLY A 1180 164.70 79.74 7.69
N LEU A 1181 164.79 80.64 6.69
CA LEU A 1181 165.21 80.38 5.29
C LEU A 1181 165.14 81.71 4.50
N VAL A 1182 166.16 82.58 4.60
CA VAL A 1182 167.42 82.49 3.82
C VAL A 1182 167.73 81.09 3.24
N GLY A 1183 167.22 80.86 2.03
CA GLY A 1183 167.88 80.07 0.96
C GLY A 1183 168.08 78.55 1.15
N GLY A 1184 167.37 77.64 0.48
CA GLY A 1184 166.22 77.79 -0.43
C GLY A 1184 166.32 76.88 -1.66
N ALA A 1185 165.22 76.17 -1.99
CA ALA A 1185 164.91 75.60 -3.32
C ALA A 1185 163.57 74.82 -3.27
N ARG A 1186 162.45 75.51 -2.99
CA ARG A 1186 161.11 74.91 -3.17
C ARG A 1186 160.80 74.80 -4.67
N ARG A 1187 160.73 73.58 -5.20
CA ARG A 1187 159.64 73.21 -6.12
C ARG A 1187 158.60 72.44 -5.31
N PHE A 1188 157.52 73.14 -4.96
CA PHE A 1188 156.19 72.54 -5.05
C PHE A 1188 155.81 72.49 -6.53
#